data_AF-A0A9P9FF31-F1
#
_entry.id   AF-A0A9P9FF31-F1
#
_cell.length_a   1.000
_cell.length_b   1.000
_cell.length_c   1.000
_cell.angle_alpha   90.00
_cell.angle_beta   90.00
_cell.angle_gamma   90.00
#
_symmetry.space_group_name_H-M   'P 1'
#
loop_
_entity.id
_entity.type
_entity.pdbx_description
1 polymer ?
#
loop_
_entity_poly.entity_id
_entity_poly.type
_entity_poly.pdbx_seq_one_letter_code
_entity_poly.pdbx_strand_id
1 'polypeptide(L)'
;MESPDTGHHLEQPVRATAACKQCRARKVKCDRSQPCCRGCTRLQLQCSFDRHSTSPEVTEVDSRDLTQAGTKRKRSRQACQACRICKSRCSGQYPCQRCVARGLTCTDGVAGMAINSSPQQHQRLLEDPDKALEVESLTSVYPIYSSWAQDTISTPSTIHSMVPPLDKATIKGYLETYLNTAGRRTAVFLHKPTLFSEWSKGRLDSNLLKTLTALGWQASVKRAEETAIARVWLKQVQDDVLKLIGRTSITQLQTLVLLIQFHVQAGDYADAWNMLPLAARMAFTMRLNHERQDADVVEQETRRRLAWAIYQLDRSFSGGIDDLAVFLPEIVHVKLPCDEQSFQRGVASRAVFLTDDGPQDGTSMEMHAFLLKLLATRHRILRYTKRVRRDGVSPSVSFLEMEALQAELDRFEQNLPAELKLDSERLALMVHSVESVKYISIHMHWMQCHCDLYRFCVPGIRESVSKDALEQTAPDFITYCQQACLNMAIRLCEFWAEIRSLEPSERVSDWFMAVSVYQVAQIIRHLRHLLPREGDHCLACLREKLNDGLKLAESLQDVFPGSKKCLVEAAKVIRSLGEDSTIHSSRASSVSDDVGKEHLASRFAAIPRVLGDATARESEVNDRLVSEQPLRIVSSEAGFDAAEAIMDLAGMEQAVTHPIDDMVPWDPFDVQMNDYYNPDLGDLLVSMTSQEEYSIRF
;
A
#
# COMPACT_ATOMS: atom_id res chain seq x y z
N MET A 1 24.37 24.40 71.53
CA MET A 1 23.62 23.31 72.18
C MET A 1 23.02 22.46 71.08
N GLU A 2 23.40 21.19 71.11
CA GLU A 2 22.81 19.99 70.50
C GLU A 2 22.17 20.07 69.10
N SER A 3 22.76 19.29 68.16
CA SER A 3 22.01 18.28 67.39
C SER A 3 22.99 17.23 66.81
N PRO A 4 22.58 15.95 66.69
CA PRO A 4 23.48 14.81 66.59
C PRO A 4 23.75 14.34 65.15
N ASP A 5 24.88 13.65 65.04
CA ASP A 5 25.51 13.12 63.84
C ASP A 5 25.20 11.61 63.70
N THR A 6 24.63 11.18 62.57
CA THR A 6 24.44 9.75 62.27
C THR A 6 24.73 9.46 60.79
N GLY A 7 25.97 9.02 60.53
CA GLY A 7 26.36 8.38 59.29
C GLY A 7 25.95 6.90 59.27
N HIS A 8 25.20 6.50 58.25
CA HIS A 8 24.93 5.09 57.94
C HIS A 8 25.81 4.62 56.78
N HIS A 9 26.76 3.73 57.10
CA HIS A 9 27.48 2.88 56.15
C HIS A 9 26.49 1.96 55.41
N LEU A 10 26.51 2.00 54.07
CA LEU A 10 25.83 1.03 53.21
C LEU A 10 26.69 -0.24 53.08
N GLU A 11 26.29 -1.33 53.74
CA GLU A 11 26.85 -2.67 53.52
C GLU A 11 26.48 -3.17 52.10
N GLN A 12 27.49 -3.56 51.30
CA GLN A 12 27.27 -4.19 50.01
C GLN A 12 26.87 -5.67 50.19
N PRO A 13 25.88 -6.21 49.43
CA PRO A 13 25.44 -7.58 49.59
C PRO A 13 26.50 -8.58 49.08
N VAL A 14 26.91 -9.49 49.95
CA VAL A 14 27.85 -10.58 49.67
C VAL A 14 27.30 -11.46 48.55
N ARG A 15 28.03 -11.59 47.44
CA ARG A 15 27.65 -12.49 46.33
C ARG A 15 28.08 -13.92 46.62
N ALA A 16 27.15 -14.86 46.50
CA ALA A 16 27.46 -16.29 46.64
C ALA A 16 28.37 -16.75 45.47
N THR A 17 29.41 -17.53 45.76
CA THR A 17 30.32 -18.08 44.74
C THR A 17 29.65 -19.16 43.87
N ALA A 18 28.65 -19.87 44.40
CA ALA A 18 27.92 -20.93 43.71
C ALA A 18 26.48 -20.53 43.33
N ALA A 19 25.94 -21.18 42.28
CA ALA A 19 24.52 -21.06 41.90
C ALA A 19 23.61 -21.71 42.96
N CYS A 20 22.42 -21.12 43.22
CA CYS A 20 21.48 -21.68 44.19
C CYS A 20 20.97 -23.08 43.77
N LYS A 21 20.55 -23.89 44.76
CA LYS A 21 20.08 -25.26 44.53
C LYS A 21 18.96 -25.33 43.49
N GLN A 22 18.01 -24.38 43.52
CA GLN A 22 16.85 -24.41 42.64
C GLN A 22 17.17 -24.06 41.18
N CYS A 23 18.02 -23.07 40.93
CA CYS A 23 18.48 -22.77 39.57
C CYS A 23 19.37 -23.89 39.03
N ARG A 24 20.20 -24.51 39.88
CA ARG A 24 21.05 -25.65 39.51
C ARG A 24 20.22 -26.89 39.16
N ALA A 25 19.23 -27.24 39.98
CA ALA A 25 18.31 -28.36 39.71
C ALA A 25 17.52 -28.15 38.40
N ARG A 26 17.14 -26.91 38.11
CA ARG A 26 16.45 -26.53 36.87
C ARG A 26 17.37 -26.31 35.67
N LYS A 27 18.70 -26.44 35.83
CA LYS A 27 19.73 -26.20 34.80
C LYS A 27 19.61 -24.83 34.10
N VAL A 28 19.29 -23.78 34.86
CA VAL A 28 19.18 -22.39 34.36
C VAL A 28 20.23 -21.47 35.01
N LYS A 29 20.61 -20.39 34.30
CA LYS A 29 21.60 -19.43 34.79
C LYS A 29 21.10 -18.74 36.07
N CYS A 30 21.93 -18.77 37.12
CA CYS A 30 21.66 -18.12 38.41
C CYS A 30 22.49 -16.84 38.53
N ASP A 31 21.86 -15.75 38.94
CA ASP A 31 22.48 -14.44 39.18
C ASP A 31 23.11 -14.30 40.57
N ARG A 32 22.92 -15.30 41.46
CA ARG A 32 23.63 -15.47 42.74
C ARG A 32 23.48 -14.31 43.74
N SER A 33 22.47 -13.46 43.56
CA SER A 33 22.14 -12.44 44.56
C SER A 33 21.66 -13.10 45.85
N GLN A 34 22.12 -12.59 46.99
CA GLN A 34 21.62 -12.96 48.32
C GLN A 34 20.64 -11.88 48.82
N PRO A 35 19.64 -12.24 49.66
CA PRO A 35 19.38 -13.59 50.20
C PRO A 35 18.71 -14.54 49.20
N CYS A 36 18.17 -14.04 48.08
CA CYS A 36 17.51 -14.84 47.04
C CYS A 36 17.89 -14.36 45.63
N CYS A 37 18.14 -15.31 44.72
CA CYS A 37 18.45 -15.01 43.32
C CYS A 37 17.21 -14.45 42.60
N ARG A 38 17.35 -13.45 41.71
CA ARG A 38 16.20 -12.80 41.03
C ARG A 38 15.34 -13.81 40.27
N GLY A 39 15.97 -14.83 39.70
CA GLY A 39 15.28 -15.91 39.00
C GLY A 39 14.32 -16.70 39.90
N CYS A 40 14.70 -16.95 41.16
CA CYS A 40 13.84 -17.62 42.13
C CYS A 40 12.81 -16.67 42.73
N THR A 41 13.17 -15.41 43.01
CA THR A 41 12.22 -14.38 43.47
C THR A 41 11.06 -14.20 42.49
N ARG A 42 11.36 -14.02 41.19
CA ARG A 42 10.34 -13.85 40.14
C ARG A 42 9.41 -15.05 40.00
N LEU A 43 9.91 -16.24 40.30
CA LEU A 43 9.16 -17.49 40.19
C LEU A 43 8.56 -17.94 41.53
N GLN A 44 8.72 -17.13 42.59
CA GLN A 44 8.28 -17.41 43.95
C GLN A 44 8.75 -18.80 44.43
N LEU A 45 10.01 -19.13 44.15
CA LEU A 45 10.63 -20.39 44.56
C LEU A 45 11.53 -20.17 45.78
N GLN A 46 11.53 -21.13 46.71
CA GLN A 46 12.41 -21.10 47.87
C GLN A 46 13.87 -21.26 47.42
N CYS A 47 14.63 -20.17 47.55
CA CYS A 47 16.01 -20.11 47.09
C CYS A 47 16.95 -20.41 48.25
N SER A 48 17.85 -21.38 48.07
CA SER A 48 18.88 -21.71 49.06
C SER A 48 20.24 -21.85 48.39
N PHE A 49 21.23 -21.22 49.01
CA PHE A 49 22.66 -21.31 48.65
C PHE A 49 23.44 -22.19 49.64
N ASP A 50 22.79 -22.66 50.71
CA ASP A 50 23.44 -23.41 51.78
C ASP A 50 23.67 -24.87 51.38
N ARG A 51 24.86 -25.41 51.70
CA ARG A 51 25.26 -26.78 51.34
C ARG A 51 24.67 -27.84 52.28
N HIS A 52 24.21 -27.47 53.48
CA HIS A 52 23.77 -28.44 54.49
C HIS A 52 22.28 -28.41 54.89
N SER A 53 21.43 -27.62 54.22
CA SER A 53 19.98 -27.69 54.47
C SER A 53 19.32 -28.90 53.79
N THR A 54 18.64 -29.74 54.57
CA THR A 54 17.76 -30.84 54.17
C THR A 54 16.57 -30.33 53.33
N SER A 55 16.15 -31.09 52.32
CA SER A 55 15.03 -30.75 51.43
C SER A 55 13.71 -30.61 52.22
N PRO A 56 12.81 -29.66 51.86
CA PRO A 56 11.46 -29.67 52.40
C PRO A 56 10.67 -30.87 51.88
N GLU A 57 9.88 -31.49 52.76
CA GLU A 57 8.90 -32.54 52.45
C GLU A 57 7.95 -32.09 51.33
N VAL A 58 7.80 -32.96 50.33
CA VAL A 58 6.79 -32.82 49.27
C VAL A 58 5.50 -33.43 49.79
N THR A 59 4.53 -32.61 50.15
CA THR A 59 3.14 -33.06 50.34
C THR A 59 2.58 -33.54 48.99
N GLU A 60 1.83 -34.64 49.02
CA GLU A 60 1.31 -35.35 47.85
C GLU A 60 0.54 -34.40 46.90
N VAL A 61 1.15 -34.08 45.76
CA VAL A 61 0.51 -33.42 44.63
C VAL A 61 0.71 -34.29 43.40
N ASP A 62 -0.40 -34.60 42.73
CA ASP A 62 -0.49 -35.47 41.56
C ASP A 62 0.61 -35.17 40.52
N SER A 63 1.40 -36.19 40.14
CA SER A 63 2.64 -36.07 39.34
C SER A 63 2.46 -35.47 37.94
N ARG A 64 1.22 -35.22 37.51
CA ARG A 64 0.89 -34.66 36.20
C ARG A 64 1.06 -33.15 36.13
N ASP A 65 1.03 -32.44 37.26
CA ASP A 65 1.11 -30.98 37.32
C ASP A 65 2.51 -30.41 37.57
N LEU A 66 3.50 -31.27 37.78
CA LEU A 66 4.88 -30.84 38.05
C LEU A 66 5.76 -30.95 36.79
N THR A 67 6.74 -30.04 36.66
CA THR A 67 7.84 -30.22 35.70
C THR A 67 8.78 -31.32 36.21
N GLN A 68 9.68 -31.83 35.36
CA GLN A 68 10.71 -32.80 35.79
C GLN A 68 11.61 -32.29 36.94
N ALA A 69 11.55 -31.00 37.27
CA ALA A 69 12.24 -30.37 38.39
C ALA A 69 11.32 -30.10 39.61
N GLY A 70 10.15 -30.75 39.70
CA GLY A 70 9.27 -30.70 40.88
C GLY A 70 8.51 -29.39 41.08
N THR A 71 8.37 -28.54 40.05
CA THR A 71 7.66 -27.25 40.15
C THR A 71 6.36 -27.24 39.34
N LYS A 72 5.29 -26.64 39.89
CA LYS A 72 3.95 -26.61 39.30
C LYS A 72 3.94 -25.93 37.91
N ARG A 73 3.43 -26.63 36.89
CA ARG A 73 3.34 -26.17 35.49
C ARG A 73 2.27 -25.08 35.37
N LYS A 74 2.66 -23.86 34.99
CA LYS A 74 1.75 -22.71 34.77
C LYS A 74 1.31 -22.50 33.30
N ARG A 75 1.57 -23.45 32.38
CA ARG A 75 1.05 -23.39 30.98
C ARG A 75 0.56 -24.76 30.53
N SER A 76 -0.65 -24.82 29.98
CA SER A 76 -1.19 -26.03 29.35
C SER A 76 -0.42 -26.33 28.06
N ARG A 77 -0.21 -27.61 27.75
CA ARG A 77 0.46 -28.05 26.51
C ARG A 77 -0.41 -27.87 25.26
N GLN A 78 -1.74 -27.77 25.44
CA GLN A 78 -2.72 -27.66 24.36
C GLN A 78 -3.83 -26.71 24.82
N ALA A 79 -4.01 -25.60 24.10
CA ALA A 79 -5.17 -24.72 24.30
C ALA A 79 -6.40 -25.36 23.65
N CYS A 80 -7.57 -25.21 24.27
CA CYS A 80 -8.84 -25.67 23.70
C CYS A 80 -9.12 -24.94 22.37
N GLN A 81 -9.99 -25.51 21.54
CA GLN A 81 -10.22 -25.02 20.19
C GLN A 81 -10.68 -23.54 20.17
N ALA A 82 -11.62 -23.18 21.06
CA ALA A 82 -12.08 -21.80 21.21
C ALA A 82 -10.93 -20.82 21.55
N CYS A 83 -10.03 -21.20 22.46
CA CYS A 83 -8.90 -20.35 22.81
C CYS A 83 -7.83 -20.29 21.70
N ARG A 84 -7.69 -21.34 20.88
CA ARG A 84 -6.79 -21.36 19.71
C ARG A 84 -7.28 -20.47 18.58
N ILE A 85 -8.57 -20.57 18.22
CA ILE A 85 -9.17 -19.74 17.16
C ILE A 85 -9.00 -18.27 17.50
N CYS A 86 -9.26 -17.89 18.74
CA CYS A 86 -9.13 -16.51 19.20
C CYS A 86 -7.70 -16.14 19.69
N LYS A 87 -6.68 -16.96 19.39
CA LYS A 87 -5.25 -16.77 19.75
C LYS A 87 -5.02 -16.25 21.19
N SER A 88 -5.77 -16.79 22.14
CA SER A 88 -5.79 -16.34 23.54
C SER A 88 -5.16 -17.33 24.50
N ARG A 89 -4.82 -16.89 25.73
CA ARG A 89 -4.34 -17.79 26.78
C ARG A 89 -5.46 -18.70 27.30
N CYS A 90 -5.29 -20.00 27.10
CA CYS A 90 -6.12 -21.03 27.71
C CYS A 90 -5.60 -21.39 29.10
N SER A 91 -6.51 -21.53 30.08
CA SER A 91 -6.14 -21.99 31.42
C SER A 91 -5.87 -23.51 31.48
N GLY A 92 -6.30 -24.27 30.46
CA GLY A 92 -5.97 -25.69 30.31
C GLY A 92 -6.79 -26.68 31.14
N GLN A 93 -7.60 -26.20 32.09
CA GLN A 93 -8.64 -27.00 32.76
C GLN A 93 -9.88 -27.12 31.85
N TYR A 94 -10.66 -28.19 31.98
CA TYR A 94 -11.88 -28.39 31.20
C TYR A 94 -13.14 -28.34 32.10
N PRO A 95 -14.11 -27.47 31.81
CA PRO A 95 -14.07 -26.39 30.82
C PRO A 95 -13.10 -25.25 31.22
N CYS A 96 -12.51 -24.60 30.21
CA CYS A 96 -11.49 -23.57 30.43
C CYS A 96 -12.09 -22.32 31.10
N GLN A 97 -11.35 -21.68 32.01
CA GLN A 97 -11.83 -20.56 32.82
C GLN A 97 -12.31 -19.38 31.94
N ARG A 98 -11.60 -19.11 30.84
CA ARG A 98 -11.99 -18.11 29.85
C ARG A 98 -13.27 -18.50 29.09
N CYS A 99 -13.41 -19.78 28.80
CA CYS A 99 -14.55 -20.33 28.09
C CYS A 99 -15.81 -20.21 28.96
N VAL A 100 -15.70 -20.58 30.24
CA VAL A 100 -16.76 -20.43 31.25
C VAL A 100 -17.12 -18.95 31.43
N ALA A 101 -16.13 -18.07 31.63
CA ALA A 101 -16.37 -16.64 31.84
C ALA A 101 -16.99 -15.92 30.63
N ARG A 102 -16.87 -16.50 29.42
CA ARG A 102 -17.42 -15.92 28.18
C ARG A 102 -18.59 -16.71 27.60
N GLY A 103 -19.10 -17.71 28.34
CA GLY A 103 -20.19 -18.57 27.86
C GLY A 103 -19.86 -19.35 26.58
N LEU A 104 -18.58 -19.62 26.32
CA LEU A 104 -18.13 -20.33 25.12
C LEU A 104 -18.07 -21.84 25.38
N THR A 105 -18.52 -22.63 24.41
CA THR A 105 -18.38 -24.09 24.44
C THR A 105 -16.89 -24.47 24.40
N CYS A 106 -16.38 -25.00 25.51
CA CYS A 106 -15.01 -25.49 25.58
C CYS A 106 -14.98 -26.91 25.02
N THR A 107 -14.24 -27.15 23.93
CA THR A 107 -14.00 -28.49 23.38
C THR A 107 -12.51 -28.84 23.46
N ASP A 108 -12.20 -30.00 24.05
CA ASP A 108 -10.82 -30.46 24.24
C ASP A 108 -10.24 -31.11 22.98
N GLY A 109 -8.95 -30.88 22.74
CA GLY A 109 -8.17 -31.72 21.84
C GLY A 109 -7.81 -33.01 22.56
N VAL A 110 -8.50 -34.10 22.23
CA VAL A 110 -8.36 -35.42 22.85
C VAL A 110 -6.90 -35.87 22.90
N ALA A 111 -6.45 -36.26 24.09
CA ALA A 111 -5.14 -36.87 24.32
C ALA A 111 -5.22 -38.40 24.11
N GLY A 112 -4.38 -38.93 23.21
CA GLY A 112 -3.83 -40.29 23.30
C GLY A 112 -4.44 -41.37 22.39
N MET A 113 -3.78 -41.64 21.25
CA MET A 113 -3.36 -42.99 20.87
C MET A 113 -2.10 -42.88 19.98
N ALA A 114 -1.09 -43.67 20.34
CA ALA A 114 0.21 -43.70 19.66
C ALA A 114 0.10 -44.47 18.33
N ILE A 115 0.62 -43.89 17.25
CA ILE A 115 0.89 -44.62 16.01
C ILE A 115 2.38 -44.96 16.01
N ASN A 116 2.70 -46.20 16.35
CA ASN A 116 3.92 -46.83 15.86
C ASN A 116 3.60 -47.45 14.49
N SER A 117 4.46 -47.12 13.55
CA SER A 117 4.42 -47.51 12.14
C SER A 117 4.74 -48.99 11.93
N SER A 118 3.96 -49.64 11.06
CA SER A 118 4.44 -50.68 10.14
C SER A 118 3.60 -50.66 8.85
N PRO A 119 4.21 -50.71 7.66
CA PRO A 119 3.51 -50.55 6.39
C PRO A 119 3.12 -51.90 5.80
N GLN A 120 1.87 -52.32 5.97
CA GLN A 120 1.26 -53.41 5.19
C GLN A 120 -0.24 -53.48 5.51
N GLN A 121 -1.08 -52.89 4.66
CA GLN A 121 -2.41 -53.38 4.27
C GLN A 121 -3.10 -52.33 3.40
N HIS A 122 -2.59 -52.25 2.18
CA HIS A 122 -3.35 -51.74 1.04
C HIS A 122 -4.18 -52.93 0.52
N GLN A 123 -5.39 -53.15 1.04
CA GLN A 123 -6.50 -53.79 0.31
C GLN A 123 -7.73 -54.06 1.19
N ARG A 124 -8.89 -53.79 0.57
CA ARG A 124 -10.28 -54.14 0.94
C ARG A 124 -11.00 -53.13 1.83
N LEU A 125 -11.82 -52.28 1.22
CA LEU A 125 -13.28 -52.45 1.16
C LEU A 125 -13.86 -51.22 0.44
N LEU A 126 -14.11 -51.38 -0.86
CA LEU A 126 -15.24 -50.73 -1.52
C LEU A 126 -16.47 -51.61 -1.26
N GLU A 127 -17.65 -50.99 -1.40
CA GLU A 127 -19.02 -51.53 -1.28
C GLU A 127 -19.70 -51.19 0.07
N ASP A 128 -20.37 -50.03 0.13
CA ASP A 128 -21.85 -49.98 0.10
C ASP A 128 -22.34 -48.50 0.09
N PRO A 129 -23.15 -48.06 -0.89
CA PRO A 129 -23.67 -46.71 -0.98
C PRO A 129 -25.08 -46.62 -0.38
N ASP A 130 -25.20 -46.53 0.94
CA ASP A 130 -26.46 -46.14 1.60
C ASP A 130 -26.18 -45.74 3.06
N LYS A 131 -25.94 -44.44 3.27
CA LYS A 131 -26.10 -43.69 4.54
C LYS A 131 -25.72 -42.22 4.34
N ALA A 132 -26.40 -41.60 3.39
CA ALA A 132 -26.61 -40.16 3.40
C ALA A 132 -27.98 -39.93 4.05
N LEU A 133 -27.99 -39.40 5.27
CA LEU A 133 -29.04 -38.61 5.94
C LEU A 133 -28.78 -38.66 7.46
N GLU A 134 -28.96 -37.51 8.11
CA GLU A 134 -28.80 -37.25 9.56
C GLU A 134 -27.37 -37.01 10.07
N VAL A 135 -26.82 -35.81 9.83
CA VAL A 135 -26.43 -34.86 10.90
C VAL A 135 -26.52 -33.44 10.32
N GLU A 136 -27.75 -32.96 10.14
CA GLU A 136 -28.04 -31.54 9.97
C GLU A 136 -28.66 -31.08 11.29
N SER A 137 -27.88 -30.37 12.10
CA SER A 137 -28.29 -29.47 13.20
C SER A 137 -27.18 -29.46 14.26
N LEU A 138 -26.38 -28.38 14.25
CA LEU A 138 -25.92 -27.62 15.42
C LEU A 138 -24.74 -26.71 15.01
N THR A 139 -25.03 -25.71 14.18
CA THR A 139 -24.27 -24.45 14.15
C THR A 139 -25.24 -23.29 13.93
N SER A 140 -26.01 -22.99 14.97
CA SER A 140 -26.58 -21.66 15.18
C SER A 140 -25.98 -21.14 16.47
N VAL A 141 -25.22 -20.05 16.36
CA VAL A 141 -25.20 -18.85 17.22
C VAL A 141 -23.89 -18.12 16.92
N TYR A 142 -23.97 -17.11 16.05
CA TYR A 142 -23.30 -15.81 16.17
C TYR A 142 -23.88 -14.86 15.11
N PRO A 143 -24.74 -13.89 15.48
CA PRO A 143 -25.05 -12.75 14.63
C PRO A 143 -24.13 -11.57 14.96
N ILE A 144 -24.19 -10.56 14.09
CA ILE A 144 -23.67 -9.18 14.21
C ILE A 144 -22.29 -8.94 13.58
N TYR A 145 -22.26 -8.98 12.23
CA TYR A 145 -21.64 -7.92 11.42
C TYR A 145 -22.34 -7.90 10.04
N SER A 146 -23.56 -7.38 10.02
CA SER A 146 -24.33 -7.12 8.80
C SER A 146 -24.94 -5.74 8.90
N SER A 147 -24.25 -4.73 8.40
CA SER A 147 -24.95 -3.47 8.07
C SER A 147 -24.49 -2.76 6.80
N TRP A 148 -23.46 -3.19 6.06
CA TRP A 148 -23.19 -2.70 4.69
C TRP A 148 -23.15 -3.80 3.61
N ALA A 149 -23.76 -4.95 3.89
CA ALA A 149 -24.03 -5.99 2.88
C ALA A 149 -25.54 -6.09 2.62
N GLN A 150 -26.16 -4.95 2.30
CA GLN A 150 -27.49 -4.90 1.70
C GLN A 150 -27.37 -4.31 0.31
N ASP A 151 -26.62 -5.02 -0.53
CA ASP A 151 -27.05 -5.31 -1.89
C ASP A 151 -26.71 -6.80 -2.13
N THR A 152 -27.71 -7.53 -2.59
CA THR A 152 -27.83 -8.99 -2.65
C THR A 152 -26.56 -9.71 -3.14
N ILE A 153 -25.83 -10.38 -2.24
CA ILE A 153 -24.82 -11.39 -2.59
C ILE A 153 -25.48 -12.76 -2.49
N SER A 154 -25.75 -13.37 -3.65
CA SER A 154 -26.22 -14.75 -3.74
C SER A 154 -25.11 -15.74 -3.35
N THR A 155 -25.51 -16.88 -2.77
CA THR A 155 -24.64 -17.96 -2.30
C THR A 155 -23.80 -18.61 -3.43
N PRO A 156 -22.70 -19.33 -3.12
CA PRO A 156 -21.80 -19.93 -4.12
C PRO A 156 -22.48 -20.89 -5.11
N SER A 157 -23.55 -21.55 -4.67
CA SER A 157 -24.36 -22.46 -5.49
C SER A 157 -25.30 -21.74 -6.46
N THR A 158 -25.69 -20.49 -6.18
CA THR A 158 -26.53 -19.66 -7.08
C THR A 158 -25.69 -19.00 -8.18
N ILE A 159 -24.42 -18.68 -7.92
CA ILE A 159 -23.50 -18.05 -8.89
C ILE A 159 -23.21 -18.97 -10.08
N HIS A 160 -23.15 -20.28 -9.87
CA HIS A 160 -22.96 -21.26 -10.95
C HIS A 160 -24.15 -21.32 -11.93
N SER A 161 -25.32 -20.78 -11.53
CA SER A 161 -26.55 -20.72 -12.33
C SER A 161 -26.76 -19.39 -13.08
N MET A 162 -25.96 -18.36 -12.78
CA MET A 162 -26.08 -17.03 -13.42
C MET A 162 -25.20 -16.83 -14.66
N VAL A 163 -24.45 -17.86 -15.06
CA VAL A 163 -23.55 -17.80 -16.21
C VAL A 163 -24.16 -18.63 -17.34
N PRO A 164 -24.54 -18.03 -18.47
CA PRO A 164 -24.82 -18.79 -19.68
C PRO A 164 -23.57 -19.62 -20.02
N PRO A 165 -23.68 -20.90 -20.40
CA PRO A 165 -22.55 -21.59 -21.00
C PRO A 165 -22.11 -20.78 -22.22
N LEU A 166 -21.01 -20.04 -22.08
CA LEU A 166 -20.50 -19.21 -23.16
C LEU A 166 -20.03 -20.14 -24.27
N ASP A 167 -20.57 -19.94 -25.46
CA ASP A 167 -20.16 -20.72 -26.61
C ASP A 167 -18.72 -20.35 -27.02
N LYS A 168 -18.12 -21.21 -27.83
CA LYS A 168 -16.73 -21.03 -28.27
C LYS A 168 -16.55 -19.73 -29.07
N ALA A 169 -17.59 -19.26 -29.77
CA ALA A 169 -17.54 -18.02 -30.54
C ALA A 169 -17.52 -16.77 -29.64
N THR A 170 -18.37 -16.71 -28.62
CA THR A 170 -18.40 -15.61 -27.65
C THR A 170 -17.10 -15.53 -26.86
N ILE A 171 -16.54 -16.66 -26.41
CA ILE A 171 -15.23 -16.68 -25.75
C ILE A 171 -14.15 -16.11 -26.67
N LYS A 172 -14.12 -16.52 -27.94
CA LYS A 172 -13.19 -15.98 -28.93
C LYS A 172 -13.29 -14.47 -29.04
N GLY A 173 -14.52 -13.95 -29.13
CA GLY A 173 -14.81 -12.52 -29.20
C GLY A 173 -14.20 -11.77 -28.02
N TYR A 174 -14.40 -12.25 -26.78
CA TYR A 174 -13.80 -11.64 -25.61
C TYR A 174 -12.27 -11.70 -25.60
N LEU A 175 -11.66 -12.80 -26.02
CA LEU A 175 -10.20 -12.89 -26.17
C LEU A 175 -9.67 -11.85 -27.16
N GLU A 176 -10.33 -11.67 -28.30
CA GLU A 176 -9.98 -10.67 -29.30
C GLU A 176 -10.15 -9.24 -28.75
N THR A 177 -11.26 -8.96 -28.06
CA THR A 177 -11.49 -7.67 -27.40
C THR A 177 -10.40 -7.37 -26.37
N TYR A 178 -10.05 -8.32 -25.51
CA TYR A 178 -8.98 -8.14 -24.53
C TYR A 178 -7.66 -7.76 -25.21
N LEU A 179 -7.21 -8.54 -26.20
CA LEU A 179 -5.92 -8.30 -26.87
C LEU A 179 -5.87 -6.93 -27.55
N ASN A 180 -6.96 -6.53 -28.21
CA ASN A 180 -7.05 -5.24 -28.88
C ASN A 180 -7.02 -4.08 -27.87
N THR A 181 -7.75 -4.18 -26.76
CA THR A 181 -7.82 -3.12 -25.75
C THR A 181 -6.57 -3.07 -24.87
N ALA A 182 -5.94 -4.22 -24.58
CA ALA A 182 -4.70 -4.30 -23.83
C ALA A 182 -3.52 -3.73 -24.65
N GLY A 183 -3.42 -4.09 -25.94
CA GLY A 183 -2.33 -3.61 -26.83
C GLY A 183 -2.29 -2.10 -27.02
N ARG A 184 -3.42 -1.42 -26.78
CA ARG A 184 -3.51 0.05 -26.78
C ARG A 184 -3.03 0.69 -25.48
N ARG A 185 -3.20 0.00 -24.34
CA ARG A 185 -2.97 0.55 -22.99
C ARG A 185 -1.63 0.15 -22.38
N THR A 186 -1.20 -1.09 -22.56
CA THR A 186 0.00 -1.66 -21.92
C THR A 186 0.71 -2.66 -22.83
N ALA A 187 1.90 -3.13 -22.46
CA ALA A 187 2.55 -4.23 -23.16
C ALA A 187 1.71 -5.51 -23.05
N VAL A 188 1.27 -6.02 -24.20
CA VAL A 188 0.66 -7.35 -24.29
C VAL A 188 1.77 -8.38 -24.28
N PHE A 189 1.89 -9.11 -23.18
CA PHE A 189 2.83 -10.22 -23.04
C PHE A 189 2.29 -11.55 -23.58
N LEU A 190 1.05 -11.59 -24.08
CA LEU A 190 0.44 -12.80 -24.64
C LEU A 190 0.57 -12.81 -26.17
N HIS A 191 1.29 -13.80 -26.70
CA HIS A 191 1.41 -13.96 -28.14
C HIS A 191 0.10 -14.48 -28.76
N LYS A 192 -0.53 -13.66 -29.62
CA LYS A 192 -1.90 -13.91 -30.12
C LYS A 192 -2.02 -15.22 -30.91
N PRO A 193 -1.14 -15.55 -31.89
CA PRO A 193 -1.19 -16.83 -32.59
C PRO A 193 -1.08 -18.04 -31.66
N THR A 194 -0.14 -18.01 -30.71
CA THR A 194 0.06 -19.13 -29.77
C THR A 194 -1.14 -19.28 -28.84
N LEU A 195 -1.68 -18.17 -28.33
CA LEU A 195 -2.87 -18.16 -27.48
C LEU A 195 -4.06 -18.83 -28.18
N PHE A 196 -4.40 -18.40 -29.40
CA PHE A 196 -5.53 -18.96 -30.14
C PHE A 196 -5.27 -20.41 -30.56
N SER A 197 -4.03 -20.78 -30.87
CA SER A 197 -3.64 -22.17 -31.15
C SER A 197 -3.91 -23.07 -29.94
N GLU A 198 -3.41 -22.71 -28.76
CA GLU A 198 -3.60 -23.51 -27.53
C GLU A 198 -5.04 -23.51 -27.03
N TRP A 199 -5.76 -22.39 -27.15
CA TRP A 199 -7.20 -22.33 -26.87
C TRP A 199 -7.99 -23.25 -27.81
N SER A 200 -7.69 -23.25 -29.12
CA SER A 200 -8.41 -24.07 -30.09
C SER A 200 -8.27 -25.57 -29.80
N LYS A 201 -7.11 -25.98 -29.29
CA LYS A 201 -6.76 -27.36 -28.88
C LYS A 201 -7.24 -27.72 -27.47
N GLY A 202 -7.85 -26.79 -26.73
CA GLY A 202 -8.29 -27.01 -25.34
C GLY A 202 -7.15 -27.18 -24.34
N ARG A 203 -5.96 -26.64 -24.63
CA ARG A 203 -4.76 -26.75 -23.79
C ARG A 203 -4.47 -25.49 -22.96
N LEU A 204 -5.22 -24.42 -23.20
CA LEU A 204 -5.08 -23.19 -22.43
C LEU A 204 -5.56 -23.42 -20.99
N ASP A 205 -4.75 -22.98 -20.03
CA ASP A 205 -5.07 -23.09 -18.60
C ASP A 205 -6.43 -22.45 -18.27
N SER A 206 -7.19 -23.11 -17.40
CA SER A 206 -8.56 -22.70 -17.07
C SER A 206 -8.60 -21.33 -16.40
N ASN A 207 -7.67 -21.04 -15.50
CA ASN A 207 -7.63 -19.77 -14.79
C ASN A 207 -7.21 -18.65 -15.73
N LEU A 208 -6.20 -18.87 -16.57
CA LEU A 208 -5.82 -17.90 -17.59
C LEU A 208 -6.97 -17.61 -18.56
N LEU A 209 -7.68 -18.64 -19.05
CA LEU A 209 -8.83 -18.47 -19.94
C LEU A 209 -9.96 -17.67 -19.27
N LYS A 210 -10.33 -18.02 -18.02
CA LYS A 210 -11.35 -17.28 -17.26
C LYS A 210 -10.96 -15.83 -17.08
N THR A 211 -9.70 -15.55 -16.74
CA THR A 211 -9.19 -14.19 -16.56
C THR A 211 -9.27 -13.38 -17.85
N LEU A 212 -8.80 -13.92 -18.96
CA LEU A 212 -8.84 -13.24 -20.26
C LEU A 212 -10.27 -13.01 -20.74
N THR A 213 -11.15 -13.98 -20.54
CA THR A 213 -12.57 -13.86 -20.90
C THR A 213 -13.26 -12.78 -20.05
N ALA A 214 -13.01 -12.75 -18.74
CA ALA A 214 -13.57 -11.74 -17.83
C ALA A 214 -13.06 -10.32 -18.17
N LEU A 215 -11.77 -10.17 -18.47
CA LEU A 215 -11.20 -8.88 -18.88
C LEU A 215 -11.73 -8.43 -20.25
N GLY A 216 -11.87 -9.35 -21.20
CA GLY A 216 -12.46 -9.09 -22.51
C GLY A 216 -13.93 -8.69 -22.42
N TRP A 217 -14.70 -9.39 -21.57
CA TRP A 217 -16.08 -9.05 -21.23
C TRP A 217 -16.16 -7.64 -20.65
N GLN A 218 -15.34 -7.32 -19.63
CA GLN A 218 -15.33 -6.01 -19.00
C GLN A 218 -15.00 -4.89 -19.98
N ALA A 219 -14.09 -5.14 -20.93
CA ALA A 219 -13.77 -4.18 -21.98
C ALA A 219 -14.88 -4.03 -23.04
N SER A 220 -15.76 -5.01 -23.19
CA SER A 220 -16.88 -5.00 -24.15
C SER A 220 -18.18 -4.39 -23.60
N VAL A 221 -18.36 -4.45 -22.28
CA VAL A 221 -19.61 -4.12 -21.60
C VAL A 221 -19.63 -2.67 -21.12
N LYS A 222 -20.80 -2.02 -21.24
CA LYS A 222 -21.02 -0.62 -20.84
C LYS A 222 -21.80 -0.45 -19.53
N ARG A 223 -22.41 -1.51 -18.98
CA ARG A 223 -23.29 -1.44 -17.79
C ARG A 223 -22.59 -1.97 -16.55
N ALA A 224 -22.80 -1.29 -15.43
CA ALA A 224 -22.18 -1.63 -14.14
C ALA A 224 -22.59 -3.02 -13.61
N GLU A 225 -23.86 -3.41 -13.73
CA GLU A 225 -24.37 -4.71 -13.24
C GLU A 225 -23.69 -5.91 -13.93
N GLU A 226 -23.43 -5.80 -15.23
CA GLU A 226 -22.78 -6.83 -16.04
C GLU A 226 -21.26 -6.94 -15.73
N THR A 227 -20.66 -5.91 -15.12
CA THR A 227 -19.26 -5.99 -14.64
C THR A 227 -19.12 -6.77 -13.33
N ALA A 228 -20.18 -6.89 -12.52
CA ALA A 228 -20.15 -7.61 -11.26
C ALA A 228 -19.82 -9.10 -11.46
N ILE A 229 -20.30 -9.71 -12.55
CA ILE A 229 -20.03 -11.10 -12.91
C ILE A 229 -18.52 -11.31 -13.15
N ALA A 230 -17.88 -10.42 -13.92
CA ALA A 230 -16.44 -10.48 -14.16
C ALA A 230 -15.64 -10.37 -12.85
N ARG A 231 -16.08 -9.53 -11.91
CA ARG A 231 -15.43 -9.43 -10.58
C ARG A 231 -15.52 -10.74 -9.80
N VAL A 232 -16.68 -11.40 -9.82
CA VAL A 232 -16.88 -12.69 -9.13
C VAL A 232 -15.95 -13.77 -9.71
N TRP A 233 -15.84 -13.85 -11.04
CA TRP A 233 -14.93 -14.80 -11.69
C TRP A 233 -13.48 -14.53 -11.34
N LEU A 234 -13.05 -13.26 -11.39
CA LEU A 234 -11.67 -12.89 -11.10
C LEU A 234 -11.32 -13.09 -9.63
N LYS A 235 -12.28 -12.90 -8.71
CA LYS A 235 -12.12 -13.27 -7.30
C LYS A 235 -11.92 -14.77 -7.11
N GLN A 236 -12.70 -15.61 -7.81
CA GLN A 236 -12.50 -17.05 -7.78
C GLN A 236 -11.11 -17.45 -8.31
N VAL A 237 -10.69 -16.86 -9.44
CA VAL A 237 -9.36 -17.12 -10.02
C VAL A 237 -8.25 -16.68 -9.07
N GLN A 238 -8.40 -15.53 -8.40
CA GLN A 238 -7.48 -15.07 -7.37
C GLN A 238 -7.35 -16.09 -6.23
N ASP A 239 -8.46 -16.58 -5.69
CA ASP A 239 -8.43 -17.58 -4.62
C ASP A 239 -7.68 -18.83 -5.06
N ASP A 240 -7.89 -19.29 -6.30
CA ASP A 240 -7.22 -20.47 -6.84
C ASP A 240 -5.71 -20.23 -7.07
N VAL A 241 -5.32 -19.05 -7.56
CA VAL A 241 -3.91 -18.66 -7.74
C VAL A 241 -3.19 -18.54 -6.40
N LEU A 242 -3.83 -17.93 -5.39
CA LEU A 242 -3.25 -17.72 -4.06
C LEU A 242 -3.17 -19.02 -3.24
N LYS A 243 -4.14 -19.93 -3.38
CA LYS A 243 -4.06 -21.29 -2.78
C LYS A 243 -2.85 -22.07 -3.29
N LEU A 244 -2.39 -21.79 -4.51
CA LEU A 244 -1.29 -22.48 -5.19
C LEU A 244 -0.01 -21.63 -5.26
N ILE A 245 0.18 -20.69 -4.34
CA ILE A 245 1.33 -19.77 -4.34
C ILE A 245 2.72 -20.45 -4.38
N GLY A 246 2.81 -21.70 -3.88
CA GLY A 246 4.05 -22.49 -3.92
C GLY A 246 4.36 -23.12 -5.28
N ARG A 247 3.41 -23.13 -6.22
CA ARG A 247 3.66 -23.54 -7.60
C ARG A 247 4.15 -22.32 -8.38
N THR A 248 5.16 -22.50 -9.22
CA THR A 248 5.69 -21.44 -10.07
C THR A 248 5.62 -21.90 -11.51
N SER A 249 4.84 -21.20 -12.32
CA SER A 249 4.77 -21.40 -13.77
C SER A 249 4.56 -20.07 -14.48
N ILE A 250 4.96 -20.00 -15.76
CA ILE A 250 4.73 -18.80 -16.60
C ILE A 250 3.25 -18.46 -16.66
N THR A 251 2.38 -19.46 -16.83
CA THR A 251 0.93 -19.28 -16.89
C THR A 251 0.36 -18.72 -15.60
N GLN A 252 0.82 -19.21 -14.44
CA GLN A 252 0.39 -18.66 -13.15
C GLN A 252 0.85 -17.21 -12.96
N LEU A 253 2.07 -16.88 -13.40
CA LEU A 253 2.55 -15.49 -13.39
C LEU A 253 1.76 -14.59 -14.34
N GLN A 254 1.46 -15.05 -15.55
CA GLN A 254 0.60 -14.34 -16.49
C GLN A 254 -0.76 -14.04 -15.84
N THR A 255 -1.43 -15.05 -15.29
CA THR A 255 -2.72 -14.88 -14.59
C THR A 255 -2.61 -13.90 -13.42
N LEU A 256 -1.56 -14.00 -12.60
CA LEU A 256 -1.34 -13.09 -11.47
C LEU A 256 -1.13 -11.63 -11.92
N VAL A 257 -0.35 -11.40 -12.97
CA VAL A 257 -0.14 -10.04 -13.53
C VAL A 257 -1.45 -9.48 -14.09
N LEU A 258 -2.26 -10.30 -14.77
CA LEU A 258 -3.59 -9.90 -15.24
C LEU A 258 -4.55 -9.56 -14.09
N LEU A 259 -4.50 -10.31 -12.98
CA LEU A 259 -5.26 -10.00 -11.77
C LEU A 259 -4.81 -8.66 -11.17
N ILE A 260 -3.51 -8.39 -11.08
CA ILE A 260 -3.00 -7.09 -10.60
C ILE A 260 -3.52 -5.95 -11.50
N GLN A 261 -3.45 -6.11 -12.82
CA GLN A 261 -3.99 -5.12 -13.77
C GLN A 261 -5.51 -4.92 -13.62
N PHE A 262 -6.25 -5.99 -13.37
CA PHE A 262 -7.68 -5.92 -13.09
C PHE A 262 -7.95 -5.10 -11.83
N HIS A 263 -7.26 -5.39 -10.73
CA HIS A 263 -7.45 -4.68 -9.47
C HIS A 263 -7.13 -3.19 -9.59
N VAL A 264 -6.07 -2.84 -10.34
CA VAL A 264 -5.77 -1.44 -10.69
C VAL A 264 -6.93 -0.79 -11.45
N GLN A 265 -7.50 -1.48 -12.45
CA GLN A 265 -8.65 -0.97 -13.21
C GLN A 265 -9.92 -0.87 -12.35
N ALA A 266 -10.16 -1.81 -11.45
CA ALA A 266 -11.30 -1.81 -10.54
C ALA A 266 -11.19 -0.74 -9.44
N GLY A 267 -9.97 -0.24 -9.16
CA GLY A 267 -9.67 0.67 -8.06
C GLY A 267 -9.33 -0.05 -6.74
N ASP A 268 -9.18 -1.38 -6.78
CA ASP A 268 -8.87 -2.25 -5.65
C ASP A 268 -7.34 -2.31 -5.41
N TYR A 269 -6.75 -1.13 -5.20
CA TYR A 269 -5.30 -0.97 -5.21
C TYR A 269 -4.56 -1.75 -4.12
N ALA A 270 -5.19 -1.99 -2.97
CA ALA A 270 -4.59 -2.75 -1.87
C ALA A 270 -4.28 -4.19 -2.26
N ASP A 271 -5.18 -4.83 -3.01
CA ASP A 271 -4.98 -6.19 -3.51
C ASP A 271 -3.89 -6.21 -4.58
N ALA A 272 -3.93 -5.24 -5.51
CA ALA A 272 -2.88 -5.07 -6.52
C ALA A 272 -1.49 -4.86 -5.89
N TRP A 273 -1.40 -3.99 -4.89
CA TRP A 273 -0.18 -3.70 -4.13
C TRP A 273 0.40 -4.96 -3.50
N ASN A 274 -0.42 -5.75 -2.80
CA ASN A 274 0.05 -6.94 -2.09
C ASN A 274 0.41 -8.10 -3.04
N MET A 275 -0.23 -8.18 -4.21
CA MET A 275 0.08 -9.20 -5.21
C MET A 275 1.31 -8.88 -6.06
N LEU A 276 1.66 -7.62 -6.25
CA LEU A 276 2.81 -7.22 -7.07
C LEU A 276 4.15 -7.80 -6.58
N PRO A 277 4.51 -7.75 -5.27
CA PRO A 277 5.71 -8.41 -4.75
C PRO A 277 5.71 -9.92 -5.00
N LEU A 278 4.55 -10.58 -4.97
CA LEU A 278 4.43 -12.01 -5.28
C LEU A 278 4.77 -12.28 -6.75
N ALA A 279 4.25 -11.46 -7.66
CA ALA A 279 4.55 -11.55 -9.09
C ALA A 279 6.05 -11.31 -9.36
N ALA A 280 6.63 -10.27 -8.75
CA ALA A 280 8.06 -9.95 -8.88
C ALA A 280 8.94 -11.12 -8.40
N ARG A 281 8.68 -11.66 -7.20
CA ARG A 281 9.42 -12.81 -6.65
C ARG A 281 9.28 -14.07 -7.51
N MET A 282 8.09 -14.34 -8.04
CA MET A 282 7.87 -15.47 -8.94
C MET A 282 8.66 -15.28 -10.25
N ALA A 283 8.65 -14.07 -10.83
CA ALA A 283 9.43 -13.74 -12.03
C ALA A 283 10.94 -13.94 -11.81
N PHE A 284 11.49 -13.48 -10.69
CA PHE A 284 12.91 -13.70 -10.36
C PHE A 284 13.24 -15.17 -10.09
N THR A 285 12.36 -15.90 -9.42
CA THR A 285 12.55 -17.35 -9.18
C THR A 285 12.66 -18.13 -10.49
N MET A 286 11.87 -17.73 -11.49
CA MET A 286 11.91 -18.30 -12.84
C MET A 286 12.97 -17.67 -13.75
N ARG A 287 13.80 -16.74 -13.23
CA ARG A 287 14.85 -16.00 -13.95
C ARG A 287 14.38 -15.20 -15.16
N LEU A 288 13.17 -14.63 -15.11
CA LEU A 288 12.66 -13.76 -16.19
C LEU A 288 13.45 -12.45 -16.34
N ASN A 289 14.27 -12.10 -15.35
CA ASN A 289 15.16 -10.94 -15.39
C ASN A 289 16.47 -11.21 -16.16
N HIS A 290 16.64 -12.39 -16.77
CA HIS A 290 17.79 -12.71 -17.63
C HIS A 290 17.34 -13.27 -18.98
N GLU A 291 18.13 -12.99 -20.03
CA GLU A 291 17.95 -13.62 -21.33
C GLU A 291 18.22 -15.13 -21.27
N ARG A 292 17.37 -15.93 -21.92
CA ARG A 292 17.61 -17.37 -22.09
C ARG A 292 18.08 -17.66 -23.50
N GLN A 293 19.14 -18.46 -23.60
CA GLN A 293 19.71 -18.89 -24.89
C GLN A 293 18.96 -20.08 -25.50
N ASP A 294 18.25 -20.84 -24.67
CA ASP A 294 17.58 -22.10 -25.03
C ASP A 294 16.08 -21.92 -25.33
N ALA A 295 15.54 -20.72 -25.13
CA ALA A 295 14.12 -20.44 -25.34
C ALA A 295 13.81 -20.16 -26.81
N ASP A 296 12.63 -20.58 -27.26
CA ASP A 296 12.09 -20.15 -28.55
C ASP A 296 11.94 -18.61 -28.59
N VAL A 297 12.01 -18.03 -29.79
CA VAL A 297 11.94 -16.58 -29.99
C VAL A 297 10.68 -15.97 -29.36
N VAL A 298 9.52 -16.61 -29.57
CA VAL A 298 8.23 -16.12 -29.04
C VAL A 298 8.17 -16.30 -27.53
N GLU A 299 8.70 -17.41 -27.02
CA GLU A 299 8.75 -17.68 -25.59
C GLU A 299 9.64 -16.66 -24.87
N GLN A 300 10.79 -16.34 -25.45
CA GLN A 300 11.72 -15.37 -24.90
C GLN A 300 11.10 -13.97 -24.88
N GLU A 301 10.44 -13.55 -25.96
CA GLU A 301 9.78 -12.24 -26.02
C GLU A 301 8.57 -12.16 -25.07
N THR A 302 7.79 -13.25 -24.93
CA THR A 302 6.72 -13.37 -23.94
C THR A 302 7.25 -13.13 -22.52
N ARG A 303 8.41 -13.72 -22.17
CA ARG A 303 9.06 -13.52 -20.87
C ARG A 303 9.54 -12.09 -20.67
N ARG A 304 10.17 -11.49 -21.67
CA ARG A 304 10.60 -10.07 -21.62
C ARG A 304 9.41 -9.17 -21.34
N ARG A 305 8.35 -9.29 -22.15
CA ARG A 305 7.14 -8.47 -22.01
C ARG A 305 6.47 -8.66 -20.64
N LEU A 306 6.47 -9.88 -20.10
CA LEU A 306 5.94 -10.16 -18.77
C LEU A 306 6.80 -9.52 -17.66
N ALA A 307 8.12 -9.56 -17.77
CA ALA A 307 9.03 -8.87 -16.85
C ALA A 307 8.82 -7.35 -16.90
N TRP A 308 8.73 -6.77 -18.09
CA TRP A 308 8.50 -5.33 -18.27
C TRP A 308 7.11 -4.88 -17.83
N ALA A 309 6.09 -5.74 -17.92
CA ALA A 309 4.76 -5.45 -17.37
C ALA A 309 4.80 -5.34 -15.83
N ILE A 310 5.54 -6.24 -15.15
CA ILE A 310 5.75 -6.16 -13.69
C ILE A 310 6.54 -4.91 -13.34
N TYR A 311 7.60 -4.61 -14.09
CA TYR A 311 8.37 -3.37 -13.92
C TYR A 311 7.50 -2.12 -14.04
N GLN A 312 6.66 -2.03 -15.08
CA GLN A 312 5.77 -0.88 -15.28
C GLN A 312 4.79 -0.68 -14.11
N LEU A 313 4.22 -1.78 -13.60
CA LEU A 313 3.37 -1.75 -12.41
C LEU A 313 4.16 -1.25 -11.19
N ASP A 314 5.35 -1.80 -10.94
CA ASP A 314 6.24 -1.38 -9.84
C ASP A 314 6.60 0.10 -9.89
N ARG A 315 6.89 0.65 -11.07
CA ARG A 315 7.16 2.10 -11.22
C ARG A 315 5.94 2.96 -10.89
N SER A 316 4.74 2.47 -11.20
CA SER A 316 3.48 3.16 -10.89
C SER A 316 3.20 3.18 -9.39
N PHE A 317 3.55 2.11 -8.68
CA PHE A 317 3.29 1.92 -7.25
C PHE A 317 4.36 2.50 -6.33
N SER A 318 5.65 2.27 -6.61
CA SER A 318 6.77 2.65 -5.72
C SER A 318 7.01 4.16 -5.63
N GLY A 319 6.67 4.90 -6.68
CA GLY A 319 6.72 6.35 -6.64
C GLY A 319 8.09 6.99 -6.45
N GLY A 320 9.19 6.26 -6.61
CA GLY A 320 10.53 6.76 -6.30
C GLY A 320 10.98 6.57 -4.85
N ILE A 321 10.32 5.71 -4.07
CA ILE A 321 10.85 5.24 -2.78
C ILE A 321 11.47 3.86 -2.99
N ASP A 322 12.76 3.72 -2.66
CA ASP A 322 13.53 2.51 -2.92
C ASP A 322 13.03 1.31 -2.10
N ASP A 323 12.66 1.53 -0.84
CA ASP A 323 12.18 0.48 0.09
C ASP A 323 10.93 -0.25 -0.42
N LEU A 324 10.26 0.33 -1.41
CA LEU A 324 8.98 -0.08 -1.94
C LEU A 324 9.05 -0.66 -3.33
N ALA A 325 10.16 -0.40 -4.02
CA ALA A 325 10.38 -0.90 -5.35
C ALA A 325 10.76 -2.38 -5.25
N VAL A 326 10.01 -3.24 -5.93
CA VAL A 326 10.27 -4.69 -5.95
C VAL A 326 10.98 -5.15 -7.21
N PHE A 327 11.03 -4.32 -8.26
CA PHE A 327 11.60 -4.70 -9.56
C PHE A 327 12.62 -3.67 -10.05
N LEU A 328 13.73 -3.54 -9.34
CA LEU A 328 14.79 -2.54 -9.56
C LEU A 328 15.48 -2.66 -10.94
N PRO A 329 15.82 -1.56 -11.65
CA PRO A 329 16.48 -1.63 -12.95
C PRO A 329 17.81 -2.40 -12.94
N GLU A 330 18.57 -2.30 -11.84
CA GLU A 330 19.92 -2.86 -11.70
C GLU A 330 19.95 -4.39 -11.75
N ILE A 331 18.83 -5.03 -11.45
CA ILE A 331 18.69 -6.50 -11.45
C ILE A 331 17.97 -7.03 -12.70
N VAL A 332 17.70 -6.16 -13.68
CA VAL A 332 17.00 -6.49 -14.93
C VAL A 332 18.00 -6.53 -16.07
N HIS A 333 18.34 -7.74 -16.51
CA HIS A 333 19.31 -8.01 -17.56
C HIS A 333 18.64 -8.59 -18.82
N VAL A 334 17.45 -8.08 -19.13
CA VAL A 334 16.69 -8.42 -20.34
C VAL A 334 16.54 -7.20 -21.24
N LYS A 335 16.46 -7.45 -22.54
CA LYS A 335 16.19 -6.42 -23.54
C LYS A 335 14.79 -5.84 -23.35
N LEU A 336 14.61 -4.59 -23.77
CA LEU A 336 13.28 -3.99 -23.91
C LEU A 336 12.39 -4.82 -24.86
N PRO A 337 11.06 -4.68 -24.78
CA PRO A 337 10.16 -5.34 -25.72
C PRO A 337 10.46 -4.94 -27.17
N CYS A 338 10.38 -5.89 -28.10
CA CYS A 338 10.41 -5.58 -29.53
C CYS A 338 9.08 -5.01 -30.01
N ASP A 339 9.05 -4.53 -31.25
CA ASP A 339 7.81 -4.10 -31.89
C ASP A 339 6.77 -5.24 -32.00
N GLU A 340 5.49 -4.87 -31.93
CA GLU A 340 4.36 -5.79 -32.01
C GLU A 340 4.36 -6.64 -33.29
N GLN A 341 4.75 -6.10 -34.45
CA GLN A 341 4.77 -6.86 -35.70
C GLN A 341 5.80 -8.00 -35.64
N SER A 342 7.00 -7.73 -35.12
CA SER A 342 8.03 -8.73 -34.90
C SER A 342 7.60 -9.79 -33.90
N PHE A 343 6.95 -9.38 -32.79
CA PHE A 343 6.44 -10.31 -31.79
C PHE A 343 5.39 -11.25 -32.40
N GLN A 344 4.38 -10.73 -33.10
CA GLN A 344 3.31 -11.52 -33.71
C GLN A 344 3.76 -12.45 -34.83
N ARG A 345 4.91 -12.16 -35.46
CA ARG A 345 5.52 -13.00 -36.50
C ARG A 345 6.54 -14.00 -35.95
N GLY A 346 6.88 -13.94 -34.66
CA GLY A 346 7.93 -14.76 -34.07
C GLY A 346 9.32 -14.45 -34.61
N VAL A 347 9.59 -13.19 -34.96
CA VAL A 347 10.89 -12.73 -35.46
C VAL A 347 11.78 -12.34 -34.27
N ALA A 348 13.08 -12.66 -34.35
CA ALA A 348 14.02 -12.37 -33.28
C ALA A 348 14.12 -10.87 -32.98
N SER A 349 14.03 -10.52 -31.70
CA SER A 349 14.09 -9.13 -31.23
C SER A 349 15.45 -8.46 -31.50
N ARG A 350 15.39 -7.25 -32.07
CA ARG A 350 16.51 -6.32 -32.22
C ARG A 350 16.43 -5.16 -31.22
N ALA A 351 15.66 -5.31 -30.14
CA ALA A 351 15.56 -4.30 -29.10
C ALA A 351 16.86 -4.20 -28.28
N VAL A 352 17.05 -3.03 -27.68
CA VAL A 352 18.21 -2.70 -26.83
C VAL A 352 17.88 -2.90 -25.35
N PHE A 353 18.87 -2.82 -24.47
CA PHE A 353 18.65 -2.81 -23.03
C PHE A 353 18.16 -1.44 -22.56
N LEU A 354 17.59 -1.40 -21.34
CA LEU A 354 17.09 -0.17 -20.74
C LEU A 354 18.19 0.90 -20.59
N THR A 355 19.40 0.47 -20.24
CA THR A 355 20.58 1.33 -19.99
C THR A 355 21.30 1.76 -21.26
N ASP A 356 20.92 1.24 -22.44
CA ASP A 356 21.60 1.59 -23.68
C ASP A 356 21.19 3.00 -24.15
N ASP A 357 22.20 3.83 -24.43
CA ASP A 357 22.04 5.20 -24.90
C ASP A 357 21.68 5.21 -26.40
N GLY A 358 20.38 5.39 -26.67
CA GLY A 358 19.83 5.64 -28.01
C GLY A 358 19.49 4.40 -28.88
N PRO A 359 18.62 4.56 -29.89
CA PRO A 359 18.42 3.53 -30.91
C PRO A 359 19.68 3.39 -31.78
N GLN A 360 20.22 2.17 -31.88
CA GLN A 360 21.26 1.82 -32.85
C GLN A 360 20.63 1.56 -34.22
N ASP A 361 21.40 1.65 -35.31
CA ASP A 361 20.88 1.43 -36.67
C ASP A 361 20.15 0.08 -36.80
N GLY A 362 18.87 0.16 -37.16
CA GLY A 362 17.99 -1.00 -37.33
C GLY A 362 17.45 -1.62 -36.03
N THR A 363 17.45 -0.90 -34.90
CA THR A 363 16.70 -1.33 -33.72
C THR A 363 15.20 -1.36 -33.98
N SER A 364 14.54 -2.44 -33.58
CA SER A 364 13.08 -2.54 -33.54
C SER A 364 12.64 -2.22 -32.11
N MET A 365 12.20 -0.99 -31.89
CA MET A 365 11.63 -0.54 -30.62
C MET A 365 10.27 0.07 -30.88
N GLU A 366 9.26 -0.39 -30.14
CA GLU A 366 7.94 0.21 -30.15
C GLU A 366 7.88 1.43 -29.23
N MET A 367 6.85 2.27 -29.37
CA MET A 367 6.53 3.37 -28.45
C MET A 367 6.53 2.93 -26.97
N HIS A 368 6.08 1.72 -26.67
CA HIS A 368 6.08 1.21 -25.31
C HIS A 368 7.49 1.10 -24.69
N ALA A 369 8.52 0.76 -25.49
CA ALA A 369 9.89 0.69 -25.01
C ALA A 369 10.42 2.08 -24.59
N PHE A 370 10.05 3.13 -25.34
CA PHE A 370 10.37 4.52 -24.97
C PHE A 370 9.65 4.94 -23.69
N LEU A 371 8.38 4.55 -23.50
CA LEU A 371 7.68 4.80 -22.24
C LEU A 371 8.37 4.12 -21.05
N LEU A 372 8.87 2.89 -21.20
CA LEU A 372 9.62 2.20 -20.14
C LEU A 372 10.93 2.92 -19.79
N LYS A 373 11.68 3.41 -20.78
CA LYS A 373 12.87 4.25 -20.56
C LYS A 373 12.52 5.51 -19.77
N LEU A 374 11.44 6.18 -20.15
CA LEU A 374 11.00 7.40 -19.49
C LEU A 374 10.53 7.14 -18.04
N LEU A 375 9.84 6.03 -17.77
CA LEU A 375 9.48 5.62 -16.41
C LEU A 375 10.71 5.34 -15.54
N ALA A 376 11.81 4.84 -16.12
CA ALA A 376 13.07 4.67 -15.41
C ALA A 376 13.71 6.02 -15.04
N THR A 377 13.71 6.99 -15.95
CA THR A 377 14.16 8.37 -15.68
C THR A 377 13.28 9.02 -14.62
N ARG A 378 11.97 8.92 -14.76
CA ARG A 378 11.02 9.45 -13.77
C ARG A 378 11.26 8.91 -12.37
N HIS A 379 11.49 7.60 -12.24
CA HIS A 379 11.77 6.99 -10.94
C HIS A 379 13.02 7.61 -10.28
N ARG A 380 14.09 7.84 -11.05
CA ARG A 380 15.32 8.50 -10.56
C ARG A 380 15.05 9.95 -10.16
N ILE A 381 14.25 10.70 -10.93
CA ILE A 381 13.83 12.07 -10.59
C ILE A 381 13.04 12.10 -9.28
N LEU A 382 12.08 11.19 -9.10
CA LEU A 382 11.28 11.13 -7.88
C LEU A 382 12.12 10.74 -6.67
N ARG A 383 13.08 9.81 -6.83
CA ARG A 383 14.04 9.44 -5.79
C ARG A 383 14.93 10.64 -5.40
N TYR A 384 15.43 11.35 -6.40
CA TYR A 384 16.22 12.57 -6.23
C TYR A 384 15.46 13.64 -5.45
N THR A 385 14.28 14.04 -5.93
CA THR A 385 13.49 15.11 -5.30
C THR A 385 13.01 14.76 -3.89
N LYS A 386 12.68 13.49 -3.62
CA LYS A 386 12.35 13.03 -2.26
C LYS A 386 13.53 13.13 -1.31
N ARG A 387 14.74 12.78 -1.77
CA ARG A 387 15.97 12.95 -0.98
C ARG A 387 16.22 14.43 -0.66
N VAL A 388 16.18 15.30 -1.67
CA VAL A 388 16.35 16.75 -1.51
C VAL A 388 15.37 17.31 -0.46
N ARG A 389 14.10 16.93 -0.52
CA ARG A 389 13.09 17.34 0.46
C ARG A 389 13.39 16.84 1.87
N ARG A 390 13.83 15.58 2.01
CA ARG A 390 14.12 14.95 3.30
C ARG A 390 15.36 15.54 3.95
N ASP A 391 16.38 15.85 3.16
CA ASP A 391 17.66 16.35 3.68
C ASP A 391 17.49 17.76 4.30
N GLY A 392 16.46 18.52 3.91
CA GLY A 392 16.04 19.75 4.58
C GLY A 392 17.02 20.92 4.49
N VAL A 393 18.06 20.76 3.66
CA VAL A 393 19.06 21.80 3.35
C VAL A 393 18.69 22.53 2.05
N SER A 394 19.43 23.60 1.74
CA SER A 394 19.26 24.29 0.46
C SER A 394 19.35 23.32 -0.74
N PRO A 395 18.32 23.24 -1.60
CA PRO A 395 18.36 22.39 -2.79
C PRO A 395 19.41 22.79 -3.83
N SER A 396 19.97 23.99 -3.73
CA SER A 396 21.05 24.43 -4.61
C SER A 396 22.31 23.55 -4.49
N VAL A 397 22.50 22.89 -3.34
CA VAL A 397 23.61 21.95 -3.11
C VAL A 397 23.55 20.76 -4.07
N SER A 398 22.36 20.38 -4.52
CA SER A 398 22.15 19.25 -5.43
C SER A 398 22.00 19.64 -6.90
N PHE A 399 22.42 20.86 -7.27
CA PHE A 399 22.33 21.41 -8.64
C PHE A 399 22.92 20.46 -9.70
N LEU A 400 24.12 19.91 -9.47
CA LEU A 400 24.80 19.05 -10.43
C LEU A 400 24.02 17.75 -10.72
N GLU A 401 23.36 17.18 -9.71
CA GLU A 401 22.52 15.99 -9.89
C GLU A 401 21.24 16.33 -10.67
N MET A 402 20.63 17.50 -10.38
CA MET A 402 19.49 18.02 -11.14
C MET A 402 19.83 18.23 -12.62
N GLU A 403 20.98 18.86 -12.89
CA GLU A 403 21.47 19.15 -14.25
C GLU A 403 21.70 17.84 -15.03
N ALA A 404 22.27 16.82 -14.39
CA ALA A 404 22.45 15.51 -15.01
C ALA A 404 21.11 14.84 -15.38
N LEU A 405 20.10 14.93 -14.51
CA LEU A 405 18.75 14.40 -14.77
C LEU A 405 18.04 15.20 -15.88
N GLN A 406 18.23 16.52 -15.93
CA GLN A 406 17.73 17.34 -17.02
C GLN A 406 18.36 16.96 -18.35
N ALA A 407 19.70 16.86 -18.40
CA ALA A 407 20.41 16.46 -19.62
C ALA A 407 19.96 15.08 -20.12
N GLU A 408 19.60 14.18 -19.21
CA GLU A 408 19.01 12.89 -19.57
C GLU A 408 17.62 13.02 -20.23
N LEU A 409 16.74 13.90 -19.72
CA LEU A 409 15.44 14.17 -20.33
C LEU A 409 15.58 14.83 -21.71
N ASP A 410 16.52 15.76 -21.85
CA ASP A 410 16.80 16.44 -23.12
C ASP A 410 17.33 15.43 -24.15
N ARG A 411 18.25 14.56 -23.73
CA ARG A 411 18.78 13.48 -24.57
C ARG A 411 17.72 12.45 -24.96
N PHE A 412 16.75 12.17 -24.09
CA PHE A 412 15.62 11.30 -24.42
C PHE A 412 14.83 11.86 -25.61
N GLU A 413 14.46 13.14 -25.58
CA GLU A 413 13.72 13.80 -26.66
C GLU A 413 14.54 13.83 -27.95
N GLN A 414 15.83 14.16 -27.87
CA GLN A 414 16.72 14.23 -29.03
C GLN A 414 16.83 12.88 -29.74
N ASN A 415 16.86 11.79 -28.97
CA ASN A 415 16.99 10.40 -29.45
C ASN A 415 15.67 9.77 -29.89
N LEU A 416 14.53 10.46 -29.79
CA LEU A 416 13.28 9.97 -30.36
C LEU A 416 13.40 9.91 -31.90
N PRO A 417 12.95 8.81 -32.54
CA PRO A 417 12.82 8.73 -33.99
C PRO A 417 11.98 9.89 -34.54
N ALA A 418 12.24 10.32 -35.78
CA ALA A 418 11.55 11.45 -36.39
C ALA A 418 10.02 11.25 -36.49
N GLU A 419 9.57 10.00 -36.54
CA GLU A 419 8.16 9.61 -36.54
C GLU A 419 7.49 9.75 -35.17
N LEU A 420 8.27 9.82 -34.09
CA LEU A 420 7.81 9.95 -32.71
C LEU A 420 8.11 11.32 -32.09
N LYS A 421 8.71 12.26 -32.84
CA LYS A 421 8.94 13.61 -32.34
C LYS A 421 7.63 14.39 -32.31
N LEU A 422 7.49 15.23 -31.28
CA LEU A 422 6.30 16.05 -31.10
C LEU A 422 6.38 17.30 -31.99
N ASP A 423 5.50 17.34 -32.98
CA ASP A 423 5.14 18.54 -33.71
C ASP A 423 3.62 18.52 -33.99
N SER A 424 3.03 19.67 -34.28
CA SER A 424 1.57 19.79 -34.44
C SER A 424 1.01 18.96 -35.60
N GLU A 425 1.76 18.82 -36.70
CA GLU A 425 1.32 17.98 -37.84
C GLU A 425 1.34 16.51 -37.47
N ARG A 426 2.40 16.05 -36.79
CA ARG A 426 2.52 14.68 -36.29
C ARG A 426 1.46 14.38 -35.26
N LEU A 427 1.19 15.30 -34.33
CA LEU A 427 0.15 15.13 -33.32
C LEU A 427 -1.22 14.93 -33.96
N ALA A 428 -1.58 15.76 -34.96
CA ALA A 428 -2.83 15.63 -35.71
C ALA A 428 -2.99 14.24 -36.36
N LEU A 429 -1.90 13.65 -36.87
CA LEU A 429 -1.93 12.29 -37.42
C LEU A 429 -2.05 11.23 -36.31
N MET A 430 -1.24 11.34 -35.26
CA MET A 430 -1.11 10.30 -34.23
C MET A 430 -2.34 10.20 -33.33
N VAL A 431 -3.05 11.31 -33.11
CA VAL A 431 -4.29 11.38 -32.31
C VAL A 431 -5.42 10.51 -32.89
N HIS A 432 -5.41 10.25 -34.21
CA HIS A 432 -6.37 9.35 -34.86
C HIS A 432 -5.82 7.94 -35.13
N SER A 433 -4.60 7.65 -34.67
CA SER A 433 -3.99 6.33 -34.81
C SER A 433 -4.42 5.37 -33.68
N VAL A 434 -4.28 4.07 -33.95
CA VAL A 434 -4.49 3.00 -32.95
C VAL A 434 -3.46 3.04 -31.80
N GLU A 435 -2.41 3.83 -31.94
CA GLU A 435 -1.35 4.00 -30.94
C GLU A 435 -1.39 5.38 -30.27
N SER A 436 -2.46 6.15 -30.51
CA SER A 436 -2.68 7.50 -29.95
C SER A 436 -2.39 7.57 -28.45
N VAL A 437 -2.91 6.61 -27.66
CA VAL A 437 -2.71 6.57 -26.21
C VAL A 437 -1.21 6.52 -25.86
N LYS A 438 -0.42 5.65 -26.50
CA LYS A 438 1.02 5.52 -26.21
C LYS A 438 1.78 6.79 -26.60
N TYR A 439 1.46 7.37 -27.76
CA TYR A 439 2.09 8.60 -28.24
C TYR A 439 1.83 9.76 -27.28
N ILE A 440 0.56 9.96 -26.90
CA ILE A 440 0.16 10.98 -25.91
C ILE A 440 0.86 10.73 -24.57
N SER A 441 0.89 9.47 -24.10
CA SER A 441 1.55 9.09 -22.85
C SER A 441 3.03 9.45 -22.83
N ILE A 442 3.79 9.20 -23.91
CA ILE A 442 5.22 9.52 -23.97
C ILE A 442 5.46 11.01 -23.74
N HIS A 443 4.80 11.86 -24.51
CA HIS A 443 5.03 13.31 -24.43
C HIS A 443 4.49 13.91 -23.14
N MET A 444 3.31 13.47 -22.68
CA MET A 444 2.75 13.90 -21.39
C MET A 444 3.70 13.53 -20.24
N HIS A 445 4.20 12.28 -20.19
CA HIS A 445 5.13 11.87 -19.15
C HIS A 445 6.46 12.62 -19.24
N TRP A 446 6.93 12.95 -20.44
CA TRP A 446 8.21 13.63 -20.61
C TRP A 446 8.14 15.04 -20.05
N MET A 447 7.09 15.79 -20.41
CA MET A 447 6.84 17.12 -19.83
C MET A 447 6.59 17.03 -18.32
N GLN A 448 5.85 16.03 -17.84
CA GLN A 448 5.65 15.84 -16.41
C GLN A 448 6.97 15.54 -15.67
N CYS A 449 7.91 14.80 -16.27
CA CYS A 449 9.21 14.52 -15.64
C CYS A 449 9.99 15.81 -15.39
N HIS A 450 9.96 16.77 -16.32
CA HIS A 450 10.54 18.09 -16.11
C HIS A 450 9.82 18.83 -14.97
N CYS A 451 8.47 18.81 -14.91
CA CYS A 451 7.75 19.38 -13.75
C CYS A 451 8.17 18.71 -12.43
N ASP A 452 8.22 17.38 -12.40
CA ASP A 452 8.62 16.58 -11.24
C ASP A 452 10.05 16.93 -10.79
N LEU A 453 10.95 17.29 -11.73
CA LEU A 453 12.35 17.64 -11.46
C LEU A 453 12.51 18.98 -10.74
N TYR A 454 11.68 19.98 -11.00
CA TYR A 454 11.87 21.33 -10.46
C TYR A 454 10.86 21.73 -9.38
N ARG A 455 9.72 21.03 -9.27
CA ARG A 455 8.60 21.47 -8.43
C ARG A 455 8.90 21.55 -6.93
N PHE A 456 10.01 20.99 -6.46
CA PHE A 456 10.41 21.12 -5.05
C PHE A 456 10.73 22.56 -4.61
N CYS A 457 10.93 23.48 -5.57
CA CYS A 457 11.06 24.92 -5.33
C CYS A 457 9.73 25.70 -5.47
N VAL A 458 8.60 25.02 -5.72
CA VAL A 458 7.29 25.67 -5.80
C VAL A 458 6.69 25.73 -4.39
N PRO A 459 6.50 26.92 -3.81
CA PRO A 459 6.01 27.03 -2.45
C PRO A 459 4.55 26.54 -2.35
N GLY A 460 4.19 25.96 -1.21
CA GLY A 460 2.79 25.65 -0.87
C GLY A 460 2.19 24.41 -1.55
N ILE A 461 2.98 23.66 -2.33
CA ILE A 461 2.62 22.30 -2.76
C ILE A 461 3.30 21.27 -1.87
N ARG A 462 2.74 20.06 -1.80
CA ARG A 462 3.29 18.99 -0.96
C ARG A 462 4.72 18.65 -1.32
N GLU A 463 5.04 18.66 -2.60
CA GLU A 463 6.36 18.28 -3.11
C GLU A 463 7.41 19.37 -2.90
N SER A 464 7.07 20.52 -2.30
CA SER A 464 8.02 21.55 -1.89
C SER A 464 9.00 21.03 -0.83
N VAL A 465 10.20 21.63 -0.78
CA VAL A 465 11.06 21.59 0.41
C VAL A 465 10.50 22.48 1.52
N SER A 466 11.06 22.40 2.73
CA SER A 466 10.65 23.22 3.88
C SER A 466 10.85 24.71 3.63
N LYS A 467 10.14 25.56 4.39
CA LYS A 467 10.31 27.02 4.34
C LYS A 467 11.76 27.41 4.65
N ASP A 468 12.33 26.82 5.70
CA ASP A 468 13.72 27.04 6.11
C ASP A 468 14.72 26.70 5.00
N ALA A 469 14.51 25.57 4.29
CA ALA A 469 15.35 25.18 3.17
C ALA A 469 15.23 26.17 1.99
N LEU A 470 14.03 26.69 1.71
CA LEU A 470 13.83 27.73 0.69
C LEU A 470 14.53 29.04 1.08
N GLU A 471 14.41 29.47 2.33
CA GLU A 471 15.05 30.70 2.83
C GLU A 471 16.58 30.66 2.75
N GLN A 472 17.17 29.49 2.94
CA GLN A 472 18.61 29.26 2.81
C GLN A 472 19.09 29.15 1.35
N THR A 473 18.17 29.12 0.38
CA THR A 473 18.48 28.87 -1.02
C THR A 473 18.64 30.15 -1.81
N ALA A 474 19.65 30.18 -2.69
CA ALA A 474 19.88 31.31 -3.59
C ALA A 474 18.61 31.67 -4.40
N PRO A 475 18.15 32.94 -4.40
CA PRO A 475 16.94 33.36 -5.10
C PRO A 475 16.97 33.06 -6.61
N ASP A 476 18.14 33.15 -7.24
CA ASP A 476 18.32 32.87 -8.66
C ASP A 476 18.02 31.39 -8.99
N PHE A 477 18.43 30.47 -8.10
CA PHE A 477 18.16 29.04 -8.26
C PHE A 477 16.66 28.73 -8.07
N ILE A 478 16.01 29.37 -7.08
CA ILE A 478 14.55 29.25 -6.89
C ILE A 478 13.83 29.74 -8.15
N THR A 479 14.20 30.92 -8.64
CA THR A 479 13.60 31.53 -9.84
C THR A 479 13.78 30.63 -11.05
N TYR A 480 14.97 30.09 -11.25
CA TYR A 480 15.26 29.13 -12.32
C TYR A 480 14.34 27.90 -12.26
N CYS A 481 14.26 27.23 -11.09
CA CYS A 481 13.40 26.05 -10.94
C CYS A 481 11.92 26.38 -11.15
N GLN A 482 11.44 27.49 -10.60
CA GLN A 482 10.04 27.91 -10.73
C GLN A 482 9.69 28.23 -12.18
N GLN A 483 10.54 28.95 -12.91
CA GLN A 483 10.36 29.25 -14.32
C GLN A 483 10.41 27.98 -15.19
N ALA A 484 11.39 27.10 -14.97
CA ALA A 484 11.49 25.84 -15.70
C ALA A 484 10.25 24.95 -15.48
N CYS A 485 9.78 24.85 -14.24
CA CYS A 485 8.56 24.12 -13.88
C CYS A 485 7.33 24.74 -14.54
N LEU A 486 7.16 26.07 -14.45
CA LEU A 486 6.01 26.78 -14.99
C LEU A 486 5.94 26.70 -16.52
N ASN A 487 7.08 26.86 -17.20
CA ASN A 487 7.16 26.76 -18.66
C ASN A 487 6.68 25.38 -19.13
N MET A 488 7.06 24.32 -18.42
CA MET A 488 6.63 22.97 -18.78
C MET A 488 5.16 22.70 -18.42
N ALA A 489 4.68 23.24 -17.31
CA ALA A 489 3.26 23.23 -16.93
C ALA A 489 2.38 23.92 -18.01
N ILE A 490 2.84 25.05 -18.55
CA ILE A 490 2.17 25.76 -19.65
C ILE A 490 2.15 24.88 -20.91
N ARG A 491 3.28 24.27 -21.29
CA ARG A 491 3.35 23.37 -22.45
C ARG A 491 2.41 22.16 -22.32
N LEU A 492 2.23 21.61 -21.12
CA LEU A 492 1.23 20.56 -20.86
C LEU A 492 -0.20 21.04 -21.10
N CYS A 493 -0.54 22.25 -20.63
CA CYS A 493 -1.85 22.86 -20.89
C CYS A 493 -2.12 23.02 -22.39
N GLU A 494 -1.11 23.49 -23.15
CA GLU A 494 -1.21 23.65 -24.61
C GLU A 494 -1.38 22.33 -25.31
N PHE A 495 -0.58 21.34 -24.94
CA PHE A 495 -0.65 19.99 -25.48
C PHE A 495 -2.04 19.36 -25.28
N TRP A 496 -2.64 19.52 -24.10
CA TRP A 496 -3.99 19.03 -23.84
C TRP A 496 -5.05 19.81 -24.62
N ALA A 497 -4.92 21.13 -24.75
CA ALA A 497 -5.86 21.93 -25.54
C ALA A 497 -5.80 21.55 -27.03
N GLU A 498 -4.61 21.29 -27.57
CA GLU A 498 -4.41 20.85 -28.95
C GLU A 498 -4.97 19.44 -29.18
N ILE A 499 -4.72 18.47 -28.27
CA ILE A 499 -5.36 17.16 -28.36
C ILE A 499 -6.88 17.30 -28.33
N ARG A 500 -7.42 18.18 -27.47
CA ARG A 500 -8.85 18.37 -27.33
C ARG A 500 -9.48 18.98 -28.58
N SER A 501 -8.79 19.90 -29.25
CA SER A 501 -9.25 20.55 -30.48
C SER A 501 -9.20 19.61 -31.70
N LEU A 502 -8.27 18.65 -31.70
CA LEU A 502 -8.15 17.61 -32.73
C LEU A 502 -9.19 16.50 -32.61
N GLU A 503 -9.96 16.45 -31.51
CA GLU A 503 -11.02 15.46 -31.26
C GLU A 503 -10.57 14.00 -31.44
N PRO A 504 -9.87 13.42 -30.44
CA PRO A 504 -9.24 12.11 -30.58
C PRO A 504 -10.25 11.01 -30.91
N SER A 505 -9.89 10.16 -31.89
CA SER A 505 -10.74 9.04 -32.31
C SER A 505 -10.94 8.00 -31.20
N GLU A 506 -9.95 7.88 -30.32
CA GLU A 506 -9.96 6.99 -29.17
C GLU A 506 -9.90 7.79 -27.87
N ARG A 507 -10.49 7.23 -26.81
CA ARG A 507 -10.41 7.85 -25.47
C ARG A 507 -9.00 7.72 -24.92
N VAL A 508 -8.44 8.83 -24.45
CA VAL A 508 -7.16 8.83 -23.74
C VAL A 508 -7.35 8.06 -22.43
N SER A 509 -6.70 6.90 -22.31
CA SER A 509 -6.90 5.95 -21.22
C SER A 509 -5.67 5.76 -20.34
N ASP A 510 -4.81 6.78 -20.28
CA ASP A 510 -3.67 6.80 -19.36
C ASP A 510 -4.11 7.33 -17.98
N TRP A 511 -4.12 6.44 -16.98
CA TRP A 511 -4.53 6.77 -15.61
C TRP A 511 -3.73 7.95 -15.02
N PHE A 512 -2.49 8.14 -15.46
CA PHE A 512 -1.60 9.17 -14.93
C PHE A 512 -2.05 10.58 -15.33
N MET A 513 -2.86 10.72 -16.39
CA MET A 513 -3.32 12.03 -16.87
C MET A 513 -4.13 12.79 -15.80
N ALA A 514 -4.99 12.12 -15.04
CA ALA A 514 -5.73 12.76 -13.95
C ALA A 514 -4.80 13.38 -12.90
N VAL A 515 -3.72 12.67 -12.55
CA VAL A 515 -2.70 13.14 -11.59
C VAL A 515 -1.92 14.32 -12.19
N SER A 516 -1.54 14.24 -13.46
CA SER A 516 -0.82 15.31 -14.16
C SER A 516 -1.64 16.60 -14.20
N VAL A 517 -2.93 16.54 -14.58
CA VAL A 517 -3.82 17.71 -14.60
C VAL A 517 -3.92 18.36 -13.21
N TYR A 518 -4.09 17.55 -12.16
CA TYR A 518 -4.11 18.06 -10.78
C TYR A 518 -2.79 18.75 -10.41
N GLN A 519 -1.65 18.13 -10.69
CA GLN A 519 -0.33 18.66 -10.35
C GLN A 519 -0.02 19.95 -11.12
N VAL A 520 -0.35 20.01 -12.41
CA VAL A 520 -0.19 21.22 -13.23
C VAL A 520 -1.09 22.35 -12.73
N ALA A 521 -2.34 22.06 -12.37
CA ALA A 521 -3.23 23.05 -11.78
C ALA A 521 -2.69 23.61 -10.45
N GLN A 522 -2.05 22.77 -9.62
CA GLN A 522 -1.37 23.21 -8.40
C GLN A 522 -0.17 24.11 -8.69
N ILE A 523 0.69 23.73 -9.64
CA ILE A 523 1.85 24.53 -10.04
C ILE A 523 1.41 25.91 -10.53
N ILE A 524 0.41 25.97 -11.42
CA ILE A 524 -0.13 27.23 -11.95
C ILE A 524 -0.73 28.08 -10.83
N ARG A 525 -1.47 27.48 -9.89
CA ARG A 525 -2.07 28.20 -8.76
C ARG A 525 -1.02 28.92 -7.92
N HIS A 526 0.07 28.23 -7.57
CA HIS A 526 1.11 28.77 -6.69
C HIS A 526 2.11 29.68 -7.41
N LEU A 527 2.31 29.48 -8.72
CA LEU A 527 3.18 30.32 -9.56
C LEU A 527 2.42 31.39 -10.36
N ARG A 528 1.14 31.64 -10.08
CA ARG A 528 0.31 32.61 -10.82
C ARG A 528 0.88 34.02 -10.87
N HIS A 529 1.72 34.38 -9.90
CA HIS A 529 2.39 35.68 -9.82
C HIS A 529 3.47 35.88 -10.90
N LEU A 530 3.95 34.80 -11.52
CA LEU A 530 4.91 34.82 -12.62
C LEU A 530 4.24 34.84 -14.00
N LEU A 531 2.90 34.69 -14.07
CA LEU A 531 2.18 34.67 -15.33
C LEU A 531 1.97 36.08 -15.89
N PRO A 532 1.93 36.23 -17.23
CA PRO A 532 1.56 37.49 -17.84
C PRO A 532 0.10 37.84 -17.53
N ARG A 533 -0.21 39.14 -17.49
CA ARG A 533 -1.58 39.63 -17.24
C ARG A 533 -2.51 39.35 -18.43
N GLU A 534 -1.98 39.38 -19.65
CA GLU A 534 -2.71 39.23 -20.91
C GLU A 534 -1.95 38.28 -21.86
N GLY A 535 -2.64 37.81 -22.91
CA GLY A 535 -2.11 36.88 -23.90
C GLY A 535 -2.41 35.40 -23.61
N ASP A 536 -1.94 34.52 -24.48
CA ASP A 536 -2.35 33.10 -24.53
C ASP A 536 -1.89 32.27 -23.32
N HIS A 537 -0.97 32.81 -22.51
CA HIS A 537 -0.45 32.22 -21.28
C HIS A 537 -0.93 32.95 -20.02
N CYS A 538 -1.87 33.89 -20.11
CA CYS A 538 -2.45 34.50 -18.92
C CYS A 538 -3.28 33.48 -18.13
N LEU A 539 -3.54 33.77 -16.85
CA LEU A 539 -4.23 32.85 -15.94
C LEU A 539 -5.60 32.42 -16.48
N ALA A 540 -6.35 33.32 -17.13
CA ALA A 540 -7.65 33.02 -17.71
C ALA A 540 -7.55 31.99 -18.85
N CYS A 541 -6.63 32.20 -19.81
CA CYS A 541 -6.41 31.28 -20.92
C CYS A 541 -5.88 29.93 -20.43
N LEU A 542 -4.95 29.91 -19.48
CA LEU A 542 -4.45 28.65 -18.90
C LEU A 542 -5.53 27.88 -18.14
N ARG A 543 -6.46 28.58 -17.48
CA ARG A 543 -7.63 27.94 -16.86
C ARG A 543 -8.52 27.25 -17.90
N GLU A 544 -8.72 27.84 -19.07
CA GLU A 544 -9.47 27.21 -20.17
C GLU A 544 -8.74 25.97 -20.70
N LYS A 545 -7.44 26.10 -21.00
CA LYS A 545 -6.60 24.96 -21.43
C LYS A 545 -6.56 23.82 -20.39
N LEU A 546 -6.53 24.14 -19.10
CA LEU A 546 -6.64 23.17 -18.01
C LEU A 546 -8.01 22.45 -17.99
N ASN A 547 -9.10 23.17 -18.27
CA ASN A 547 -10.42 22.56 -18.39
C ASN A 547 -10.48 21.60 -19.59
N ASP A 548 -9.75 21.87 -20.67
CA ASP A 548 -9.67 20.93 -21.80
C ASP A 548 -8.90 19.67 -21.43
N GLY A 549 -7.79 19.79 -20.68
CA GLY A 549 -7.11 18.64 -20.08
C GLY A 549 -8.01 17.84 -19.12
N LEU A 550 -8.81 18.53 -18.30
CA LEU A 550 -9.78 17.89 -17.41
C LEU A 550 -10.84 17.10 -18.20
N LYS A 551 -11.42 17.68 -19.25
CA LYS A 551 -12.42 17.00 -20.11
C LYS A 551 -11.84 15.77 -20.80
N LEU A 552 -10.59 15.83 -21.28
CA LEU A 552 -9.92 14.65 -21.85
C LEU A 552 -9.81 13.53 -20.82
N ALA A 553 -9.46 13.89 -19.59
CA ALA A 553 -9.28 12.96 -18.47
C ALA A 553 -10.61 12.43 -17.88
N GLU A 554 -11.76 13.06 -18.13
CA GLU A 554 -13.07 12.57 -17.64
C GLU A 554 -13.37 11.15 -18.11
N SER A 555 -12.94 10.80 -19.33
CA SER A 555 -13.10 9.47 -19.91
C SER A 555 -12.38 8.36 -19.12
N LEU A 556 -11.43 8.71 -18.25
CA LEU A 556 -10.73 7.76 -17.38
C LEU A 556 -11.64 7.13 -16.35
N GLN A 557 -12.74 7.78 -15.95
CA GLN A 557 -13.64 7.25 -14.92
C GLN A 557 -14.32 5.95 -15.35
N ASP A 558 -14.46 5.74 -16.66
CA ASP A 558 -15.06 4.53 -17.23
C ASP A 558 -14.11 3.33 -17.14
N VAL A 559 -12.79 3.58 -17.14
CA VAL A 559 -11.74 2.54 -17.13
C VAL A 559 -11.11 2.37 -15.75
N PHE A 560 -10.99 3.47 -15.01
CA PHE A 560 -10.39 3.58 -13.69
C PHE A 560 -11.33 4.39 -12.79
N PRO A 561 -12.34 3.76 -12.17
CA PRO A 561 -13.31 4.46 -11.31
C PRO A 561 -12.64 5.25 -10.18
N GLY A 562 -11.47 4.79 -9.71
CA GLY A 562 -10.66 5.50 -8.70
C GLY A 562 -10.20 6.90 -9.13
N SER A 563 -10.10 7.19 -10.43
CA SER A 563 -9.69 8.50 -10.96
C SER A 563 -10.69 9.62 -10.66
N LYS A 564 -11.98 9.28 -10.46
CA LYS A 564 -13.07 10.24 -10.23
C LYS A 564 -12.75 11.23 -9.12
N LYS A 565 -12.19 10.77 -8.01
CA LYS A 565 -11.87 11.64 -6.87
C LYS A 565 -10.77 12.64 -7.22
N CYS A 566 -9.71 12.19 -7.90
CA CYS A 566 -8.63 13.06 -8.37
C CYS A 566 -9.15 14.14 -9.33
N LEU A 567 -10.02 13.76 -10.27
CA LEU A 567 -10.62 14.69 -11.23
C LEU A 567 -11.52 15.74 -10.56
N VAL A 568 -12.31 15.34 -9.56
CA VAL A 568 -13.13 16.28 -8.78
C VAL A 568 -12.27 17.33 -8.10
N GLU A 569 -11.14 16.93 -7.54
CA GLU A 569 -10.22 17.83 -6.86
C GLU A 569 -9.45 18.71 -7.84
N ALA A 570 -9.01 18.17 -8.97
CA ALA A 570 -8.45 18.96 -10.06
C ALA A 570 -9.44 20.04 -10.52
N ALA A 571 -10.72 19.68 -10.72
CA ALA A 571 -11.77 20.62 -11.08
C ALA A 571 -11.97 21.71 -10.03
N LYS A 572 -11.89 21.39 -8.74
CA LYS A 572 -11.98 22.39 -7.65
C LYS A 572 -10.81 23.39 -7.73
N VAL A 573 -9.59 22.90 -7.89
CA VAL A 573 -8.39 23.74 -8.01
C VAL A 573 -8.52 24.65 -9.23
N ILE A 574 -8.90 24.10 -10.38
CA ILE A 574 -9.06 24.84 -11.64
C ILE A 574 -10.13 25.93 -11.51
N ARG A 575 -11.28 25.64 -10.87
CA ARG A 575 -12.33 26.66 -10.64
C ARG A 575 -11.84 27.82 -9.78
N SER A 576 -11.04 27.55 -8.75
CA SER A 576 -10.48 28.59 -7.88
C SER A 576 -9.40 29.46 -8.55
N LEU A 577 -8.92 29.10 -9.75
CA LEU A 577 -7.95 29.92 -10.46
C LEU A 577 -8.59 31.25 -10.90
N GLY A 578 -8.08 32.35 -10.34
CA GLY A 578 -8.53 33.71 -10.63
C GLY A 578 -9.57 34.26 -9.65
N GLU A 579 -10.00 33.47 -8.66
CA GLU A 579 -10.70 34.00 -7.50
C GLU A 579 -9.66 34.63 -6.57
N ASP A 580 -9.66 35.96 -6.48
CA ASP A 580 -8.88 36.67 -5.47
C ASP A 580 -9.44 36.29 -4.10
N SER A 581 -8.77 35.37 -3.41
CA SER A 581 -8.84 35.34 -1.96
C SER A 581 -8.26 36.67 -1.48
N THR A 582 -9.14 37.65 -1.27
CA THR A 582 -8.87 38.91 -0.59
C THR A 582 -8.22 38.59 0.74
N ILE A 583 -6.89 38.71 0.80
CA ILE A 583 -6.16 38.86 2.04
C ILE A 583 -6.60 40.21 2.62
N HIS A 584 -7.64 40.21 3.44
CA HIS A 584 -7.78 41.26 4.43
C HIS A 584 -6.65 41.09 5.44
N SER A 585 -5.59 41.86 5.22
CA SER A 585 -4.72 42.35 6.28
C SER A 585 -5.54 43.21 7.24
N SER A 586 -6.27 42.56 8.15
CA SER A 586 -6.67 43.20 9.40
C SER A 586 -6.80 42.14 10.48
N ARG A 587 -5.79 42.17 11.36
CA ARG A 587 -5.75 41.59 12.70
C ARG A 587 -5.45 40.09 12.73
N ALA A 588 -4.19 39.81 13.10
CA ALA A 588 -3.77 38.53 13.66
C ALA A 588 -4.75 38.11 14.76
N SER A 589 -5.64 37.19 14.41
CA SER A 589 -6.36 36.32 15.34
C SER A 589 -6.08 34.91 14.86
N SER A 590 -5.35 34.18 15.69
CA SER A 590 -5.02 32.75 15.61
C SER A 590 -6.08 31.92 14.88
N VAL A 591 -5.89 31.77 13.57
CA VAL A 591 -6.37 30.60 12.86
C VAL A 591 -5.22 29.62 12.99
N SER A 592 -5.38 28.68 13.91
CA SER A 592 -4.54 27.50 14.04
C SER A 592 -4.21 26.95 12.65
N ASP A 593 -2.92 26.81 12.36
CA ASP A 593 -2.37 26.12 11.20
C ASP A 593 -2.84 24.65 11.20
N ASP A 594 -4.06 24.40 10.69
CA ASP A 594 -4.58 23.05 10.42
C ASP A 594 -4.34 22.64 8.95
N VAL A 595 -3.45 23.37 8.25
CA VAL A 595 -3.01 23.07 6.87
C VAL A 595 -2.08 21.83 6.82
N GLY A 596 -1.74 21.26 7.98
CA GLY A 596 -0.97 20.03 8.11
C GLY A 596 -1.76 18.73 7.88
N LYS A 597 -3.10 18.77 7.81
CA LYS A 597 -3.90 17.54 7.65
C LYS A 597 -4.49 17.42 6.24
N GLU A 598 -3.83 16.55 5.46
CA GLU A 598 -4.33 15.78 4.31
C GLU A 598 -4.22 16.38 2.88
N HIS A 599 -3.11 16.10 2.20
CA HIS A 599 -2.96 16.27 0.75
C HIS A 599 -3.57 15.07 -0.04
N LEU A 600 -4.03 15.29 -1.28
CA LEU A 600 -4.85 14.31 -2.01
C LEU A 600 -4.05 13.33 -2.89
N ALA A 601 -2.83 13.70 -3.31
CA ALA A 601 -1.90 12.73 -3.90
C ALA A 601 -1.49 11.62 -2.91
N SER A 602 -1.67 11.86 -1.59
CA SER A 602 -1.62 10.85 -0.53
C SER A 602 -2.95 10.12 -0.37
N ARG A 603 -4.11 10.81 -0.42
CA ARG A 603 -5.43 10.13 -0.37
C ARG A 603 -5.68 9.12 -1.48
N PHE A 604 -5.05 9.28 -2.63
CA PHE A 604 -5.32 8.47 -3.84
C PHE A 604 -4.08 7.80 -4.42
N ALA A 605 -3.02 7.72 -3.61
CA ALA A 605 -2.01 6.70 -3.78
C ALA A 605 -2.67 5.32 -3.66
N ALA A 606 -2.08 4.35 -4.36
CA ALA A 606 -2.63 3.02 -4.53
C ALA A 606 -2.43 2.12 -3.29
N ILE A 607 -2.56 2.65 -2.06
CA ILE A 607 -2.57 1.88 -0.80
C ILE A 607 -3.45 2.57 0.27
N PRO A 608 -4.11 1.83 1.20
CA PRO A 608 -4.96 2.39 2.26
C PRO A 608 -4.20 3.13 3.41
N ARG A 609 -4.96 3.87 4.24
CA ARG A 609 -4.47 4.72 5.36
C ARG A 609 -4.47 3.99 6.73
N VAL A 610 -3.45 4.22 7.57
CA VAL A 610 -3.44 3.93 9.04
C VAL A 610 -4.08 5.08 9.83
N LEU A 611 -4.91 4.72 10.81
CA LEU A 611 -5.41 5.60 11.88
C LEU A 611 -4.29 6.19 12.75
N GLY A 612 -4.35 7.51 12.93
CA GLY A 612 -3.65 8.23 14.01
C GLY A 612 -4.37 9.54 14.32
N ASP A 613 -5.43 9.48 15.13
CA ASP A 613 -5.71 10.44 16.20
C ASP A 613 -6.93 9.97 17.01
N ALA A 614 -6.66 9.13 18.00
CA ALA A 614 -7.54 8.87 19.12
C ALA A 614 -7.06 9.68 20.35
N THR A 615 -6.94 11.00 20.20
CA THR A 615 -6.61 11.92 21.30
C THR A 615 -7.45 13.21 21.30
N ALA A 616 -8.42 13.38 20.40
CA ALA A 616 -9.29 14.56 20.37
C ALA A 616 -10.74 14.27 20.81
N ARG A 617 -10.95 13.39 21.79
CA ARG A 617 -12.30 13.10 22.33
C ARG A 617 -12.44 13.02 23.85
N GLU A 618 -11.44 13.48 24.61
CA GLU A 618 -11.56 13.61 26.08
C GLU A 618 -11.61 15.06 26.58
N SER A 619 -11.73 16.09 25.72
CA SER A 619 -11.79 17.50 26.16
C SER A 619 -13.10 18.26 25.88
N GLU A 620 -14.17 17.61 25.43
CA GLU A 620 -15.46 18.28 25.19
C GLU A 620 -16.65 17.52 25.80
N VAL A 621 -16.64 17.34 27.13
CA VAL A 621 -17.89 17.13 27.90
C VAL A 621 -17.96 18.03 29.15
N ASN A 622 -16.90 18.76 29.50
CA ASN A 622 -16.95 19.75 30.58
C ASN A 622 -16.71 21.16 30.02
N ASP A 623 -17.78 21.82 29.60
CA ASP A 623 -18.03 23.25 29.89
C ASP A 623 -19.32 23.75 29.23
N ARG A 624 -20.45 23.21 29.71
CA ARG A 624 -21.70 23.97 29.75
C ARG A 624 -22.47 23.55 30.99
N LEU A 625 -22.13 24.17 32.11
CA LEU A 625 -23.03 24.54 33.22
C LEU A 625 -22.21 24.93 34.45
N VAL A 626 -21.61 26.13 34.48
CA VAL A 626 -21.50 26.89 35.75
C VAL A 626 -21.53 28.38 35.41
N SER A 627 -22.72 28.96 35.50
CA SER A 627 -22.91 30.36 35.90
C SER A 627 -22.58 30.46 37.38
N GLU A 628 -21.92 31.54 37.76
CA GLU A 628 -21.35 31.82 39.08
C GLU A 628 -22.35 31.79 40.27
N GLN A 629 -21.72 31.59 41.45
CA GLN A 629 -22.10 32.01 42.82
C GLN A 629 -22.82 30.98 43.74
N PRO A 630 -22.67 31.07 45.09
CA PRO A 630 -21.47 30.71 45.84
C PRO A 630 -21.76 29.77 47.04
N LEU A 631 -20.72 29.07 47.51
CA LEU A 631 -20.48 28.56 48.87
C LEU A 631 -21.68 28.29 49.80
N ARG A 632 -21.96 27.01 50.10
CA ARG A 632 -22.31 26.57 51.47
C ARG A 632 -21.79 25.15 51.78
N ILE A 633 -21.09 25.10 52.91
CA ILE A 633 -20.63 23.96 53.70
C ILE A 633 -21.84 23.12 54.16
N VAL A 634 -21.73 21.78 54.21
CA VAL A 634 -22.08 20.88 55.35
C VAL A 634 -21.71 19.41 55.00
N SER A 635 -21.32 18.72 56.07
CA SER A 635 -20.65 17.44 56.32
C SER A 635 -21.49 16.14 56.26
N SER A 636 -20.79 15.02 56.53
CA SER A 636 -21.20 13.70 57.06
C SER A 636 -21.61 12.65 56.02
N GLU A 637 -20.92 11.51 55.86
CA GLU A 637 -20.65 10.32 56.71
C GLU A 637 -21.69 9.19 56.55
N ALA A 638 -21.15 7.96 56.37
CA ALA A 638 -21.77 6.61 56.49
C ALA A 638 -22.88 6.23 55.47
N GLY A 639 -23.10 4.99 55.04
CA GLY A 639 -22.58 3.66 55.34
C GLY A 639 -23.60 2.60 54.86
N PHE A 640 -23.12 1.38 54.57
CA PHE A 640 -23.82 0.07 54.60
C PHE A 640 -24.81 -0.45 53.52
N ASP A 641 -24.48 -1.67 53.08
CA ASP A 641 -25.23 -2.92 52.81
C ASP A 641 -26.37 -3.08 51.76
N ALA A 642 -26.04 -3.93 50.77
CA ALA A 642 -26.69 -5.19 50.32
C ALA A 642 -28.23 -5.38 50.22
N ALA A 643 -28.59 -5.91 49.04
CA ALA A 643 -29.55 -7.00 48.74
C ALA A 643 -30.95 -6.68 48.14
N GLU A 644 -31.32 -7.56 47.20
CA GLU A 644 -32.64 -7.86 46.59
C GLU A 644 -33.29 -6.81 45.65
N ALA A 645 -34.18 -7.14 44.71
CA ALA A 645 -34.37 -8.21 43.72
C ALA A 645 -35.64 -7.77 42.93
N ILE A 646 -35.71 -8.11 41.62
CA ILE A 646 -36.93 -8.33 40.83
C ILE A 646 -37.63 -7.12 40.13
N MET A 647 -37.59 -7.21 38.78
CA MET A 647 -38.55 -6.80 37.73
C MET A 647 -39.08 -5.36 37.67
N ASP A 648 -38.80 -4.63 36.58
CA ASP A 648 -39.79 -4.55 35.48
C ASP A 648 -39.19 -3.96 34.18
N LEU A 649 -39.88 -4.27 33.08
CA LEU A 649 -39.51 -4.04 31.68
C LEU A 649 -39.45 -2.57 31.21
N ALA A 650 -38.69 -2.42 30.12
CA ALA A 650 -38.89 -1.50 28.99
C ALA A 650 -38.20 -0.13 29.03
N GLY A 651 -37.14 -0.01 28.21
CA GLY A 651 -36.77 1.23 27.55
C GLY A 651 -35.29 1.56 27.58
N MET A 652 -34.72 1.70 26.37
CA MET A 652 -33.42 2.34 26.05
C MET A 652 -32.17 1.45 26.13
N GLU A 653 -31.96 0.63 25.09
CA GLU A 653 -30.61 0.20 24.70
C GLU A 653 -29.98 1.23 23.76
N GLN A 654 -29.06 2.03 24.30
CA GLN A 654 -27.92 2.56 23.54
C GLN A 654 -26.69 2.45 24.45
N ALA A 655 -25.92 1.37 24.28
CA ALA A 655 -24.61 1.23 24.90
C ALA A 655 -23.61 0.63 23.91
N VAL A 656 -22.66 1.49 23.59
CA VAL A 656 -21.40 1.30 22.88
C VAL A 656 -20.69 0.00 23.28
N THR A 657 -20.32 -0.82 22.30
CA THR A 657 -19.22 -1.78 22.43
C THR A 657 -18.27 -1.61 21.25
N HIS A 658 -17.08 -1.08 21.52
CA HIS A 658 -15.97 -1.04 20.59
C HIS A 658 -15.38 -2.45 20.42
N PRO A 659 -15.24 -2.97 19.20
CA PRO A 659 -14.29 -4.03 18.89
C PRO A 659 -12.95 -3.40 18.46
N ILE A 660 -11.88 -3.87 19.08
CA ILE A 660 -10.48 -3.63 18.70
C ILE A 660 -10.24 -4.27 17.33
N ASP A 661 -9.96 -3.44 16.32
CA ASP A 661 -9.58 -3.86 14.97
C ASP A 661 -8.19 -3.28 14.66
N ASP A 662 -7.15 -4.01 15.06
CA ASP A 662 -5.75 -3.67 14.81
C ASP A 662 -5.26 -4.42 13.56
N MET A 663 -5.51 -3.84 12.38
CA MET A 663 -4.73 -4.09 11.16
C MET A 663 -4.30 -2.76 10.55
N VAL A 664 -2.98 -2.55 10.52
CA VAL A 664 -2.27 -1.31 10.16
C VAL A 664 -2.03 -1.23 8.63
N PRO A 665 -2.61 -0.28 7.87
CA PRO A 665 -2.43 -0.14 6.40
C PRO A 665 -1.48 1.01 5.99
N TRP A 666 -0.25 0.66 5.61
CA TRP A 666 0.87 1.57 5.30
C TRP A 666 0.81 2.17 3.86
N ASP A 667 1.26 3.41 3.62
CA ASP A 667 1.12 4.18 2.35
C ASP A 667 2.49 4.50 1.68
N PRO A 668 2.66 4.34 0.34
CA PRO A 668 3.95 4.47 -0.34
C PRO A 668 4.23 5.90 -0.83
N PHE A 669 3.26 6.81 -0.71
CA PHE A 669 3.41 8.24 -0.93
C PHE A 669 3.05 9.05 0.32
N ASP A 670 2.51 8.45 1.37
CA ASP A 670 2.18 8.96 2.71
C ASP A 670 2.86 8.09 3.78
N VAL A 671 4.18 7.97 3.68
CA VAL A 671 4.96 7.75 4.90
C VAL A 671 4.76 9.02 5.72
N GLN A 672 3.80 9.03 6.66
CA GLN A 672 3.96 9.79 7.88
C GLN A 672 5.21 9.23 8.54
N MET A 673 6.32 9.89 8.22
CA MET A 673 7.62 9.67 8.79
C MET A 673 7.57 10.11 10.26
N ASN A 674 6.66 9.70 11.14
CA ASN A 674 6.74 10.20 12.53
C ASN A 674 8.02 9.71 13.26
N ASP A 675 8.75 8.74 12.68
CA ASP A 675 10.12 8.38 13.08
C ASP A 675 11.23 9.02 12.19
N TYR A 676 10.88 9.81 11.15
CA TYR A 676 11.79 10.50 10.21
C TYR A 676 11.41 11.99 9.91
N TYR A 677 10.38 12.51 10.59
CA TYR A 677 9.75 13.82 10.52
C TYR A 677 9.11 14.01 11.90
N ASN A 678 9.63 14.95 12.67
CA ASN A 678 9.09 15.30 13.97
C ASN A 678 8.15 16.51 13.79
N PRO A 679 6.83 16.36 13.93
CA PRO A 679 5.89 17.47 13.83
C PRO A 679 5.89 18.38 15.08
N ASP A 680 6.53 17.98 16.19
CA ASP A 680 6.44 18.65 17.50
C ASP A 680 7.54 19.69 17.77
N LEU A 681 8.23 20.19 16.75
CA LEU A 681 9.19 21.32 16.91
C LEU A 681 8.57 22.70 16.60
N GLY A 682 7.24 22.77 16.57
CA GLY A 682 6.50 24.01 16.31
C GLY A 682 6.02 24.78 17.54
N ASP A 683 6.07 24.23 18.76
CA ASP A 683 5.58 24.94 19.95
C ASP A 683 6.28 24.48 21.25
N LEU A 684 7.34 25.20 21.62
CA LEU A 684 7.68 25.46 23.01
C LEU A 684 8.11 26.94 23.13
N LEU A 685 7.14 27.77 23.51
CA LEU A 685 7.31 29.09 24.12
C LEU A 685 8.51 29.11 25.09
N VAL A 686 9.34 30.16 25.02
CA VAL A 686 9.54 31.13 26.12
C VAL A 686 10.03 32.45 25.54
N SER A 687 9.21 33.50 25.63
CA SER A 687 9.71 34.87 25.76
C SER A 687 9.91 35.16 27.25
N MET A 688 11.14 35.47 27.68
CA MET A 688 11.40 36.37 28.79
C MET A 688 12.76 37.04 28.59
N THR A 689 12.72 38.35 28.73
CA THR A 689 13.79 39.33 28.60
C THR A 689 14.78 39.32 29.77
N SER A 690 15.95 39.90 29.49
CA SER A 690 16.87 40.67 30.36
C SER A 690 17.99 39.94 31.13
N GLN A 691 19.20 40.45 30.88
CA GLN A 691 20.36 40.62 31.76
C GLN A 691 21.07 39.37 32.31
N GLU A 692 22.30 39.09 31.87
CA GLU A 692 23.55 39.46 32.57
C GLU A 692 24.79 38.96 31.80
N GLU A 693 25.93 39.52 32.17
CA GLU A 693 27.23 39.51 31.51
C GLU A 693 28.07 38.22 31.77
N TYR A 694 29.24 38.20 31.11
CA TYR A 694 30.49 37.47 31.40
C TYR A 694 30.83 36.18 30.61
N SER A 695 31.66 36.40 29.58
CA SER A 695 33.09 36.02 29.51
C SER A 695 33.53 34.54 29.67
N ILE A 696 34.40 34.14 28.73
CA ILE A 696 35.64 33.33 28.89
C ILE A 696 35.60 31.82 28.56
N ARG A 697 36.36 31.50 27.47
CA ARG A 697 37.30 30.37 27.21
C ARG A 697 36.74 28.93 27.20
N PHE A 698 37.09 28.04 26.28
CA PHE A 698 38.31 27.84 25.48
C PHE A 698 37.96 27.33 24.08
#